data_AF-B9JF45-F1
#
_entry.id   AF-B9JF45-F1
#
_cell.length_a   1.000
_cell.length_b   1.000
_cell.length_c   1.000
_cell.angle_alpha   90.00
_cell.angle_beta   90.00
_cell.angle_gamma   90.00
#
_symmetry.space_group_name_H-M   'P 1'
#
loop_
_entity.id
_entity.type
_entity.pdbx_description
1 polymer ?
#
loop_
_entity_poly.entity_id
_entity_poly.type
_entity_poly.pdbx_seq_one_letter_code
_entity_poly.pdbx_strand_id
1 'polypeptide(L)'
;MAGAGAFSFGEIMSSEIVAAFNAAFPDGPSSSPTTPDKSMIRAAGVVIQSSVDASSAGILRADNLSQLNATPGTHLNQPGQVFNDGANTGEYRWNGAAWVRVGDLINAAGIQSELDERPTKELAGSWEGYFNDRPIILDQYGIYDGTARVYIPRRKFFARNDGALDANTGTADTLFPGYEAITIPRYRPGDSAPQEITFYYDMDTPSSPLVRVDYPSVPPLDAAWGAIQLLTISTNGFYSSPVRVIEMNKSDTGQIWAEGAIVHDGESVLIPRFYQYHDGGNLGFVQPTTGKFFEFAATEDAVQGYWYDNVADKAGGTAIKQIIGGSGFPNAEGYRNYCIARKGGIGSSNVISSEHFPVANIVKNQWRDGKYPDEAARLLTNDYVTDAPAALVALGFTRCVKSTDTDIYYGGDIGQPTRVKTKVFARFYLHTAVADNFGTGPYLVHFWKDETFLGNVTLSMEKKINSNVAIFSGSAAVGFDGANRFYVGPAGMTAGTHAIAGGQVWFGDTEWPWISRDDYAPDYGSMRPIIGKDIWAVSGRPLPYYPKNTVGLRDDFILRSGFYTLKGTDKYPHFVEGDEQFLINPDLCGTTGKVVSRLLGPGADKTQRLESPVTVHVAPASKTAAKKVLLIGDSLTNAGLARRVDAKLTAMGITATWLGTINSTDTYFSENATDGLPGEGRGGREFGDHTHALTVKMTVPTSVAAYNAASKATKVGLNPFIRPSTGGDAANLIFNGYVFDFSYYITNYLAGVNPDIVIIGLGTNDRVFETDAVAVQNALDGIRVMMTQIRAALPSAMIAWWIPPGPESNTLDGTGAWVRQNKVIRAVCSWILTNGDANMHIVPAWAHVSSEIGWWLNATPTVADNVARAQIADTIHPGPDPSPIREQYAETLFAYIANVA
;
A
#
# COMPACT_ATOMS: atom_id res chain seq x y z
N MET A 1 -38.34 32.44 -2.62
CA MET A 1 -39.53 31.68 -3.07
C MET A 1 -39.66 30.47 -2.17
N ALA A 2 -40.89 30.11 -1.80
CA ALA A 2 -41.19 29.08 -0.80
C ALA A 2 -40.58 27.72 -1.17
N GLY A 3 -39.99 27.04 -0.18
CA GLY A 3 -39.37 25.73 -0.35
C GLY A 3 -40.39 24.67 -0.68
N ALA A 4 -40.28 24.09 -1.88
CA ALA A 4 -40.98 22.86 -2.24
C ALA A 4 -40.19 21.68 -1.67
N GLY A 5 -40.72 21.04 -0.62
CA GLY A 5 -40.20 19.77 -0.12
C GLY A 5 -40.47 18.68 -1.15
N ALA A 6 -39.41 18.16 -1.77
CA ALA A 6 -39.49 16.96 -2.58
C ALA A 6 -39.66 15.75 -1.65
N PHE A 7 -40.89 15.25 -1.50
CA PHE A 7 -41.14 14.00 -0.81
C PHE A 7 -40.74 12.83 -1.71
N SER A 8 -39.89 11.94 -1.19
CA SER A 8 -39.44 10.78 -1.95
C SER A 8 -40.50 9.68 -1.97
N PHE A 9 -40.50 8.84 -3.01
CA PHE A 9 -41.44 7.74 -3.26
C PHE A 9 -41.70 6.81 -2.06
N GLY A 10 -40.75 6.71 -1.12
CA GLY A 10 -40.86 5.91 0.09
C GLY A 10 -41.67 6.57 1.23
N GLU A 11 -41.74 7.89 1.28
CA GLU A 11 -42.32 8.60 2.44
C GLU A 11 -43.84 8.48 2.52
N ILE A 12 -44.56 8.55 1.39
CA ILE A 12 -46.04 8.52 1.40
C ILE A 12 -46.56 7.12 1.77
N MET A 13 -46.04 6.05 1.15
CA MET A 13 -46.43 4.67 1.51
C MET A 13 -45.98 4.32 2.94
N SER A 14 -44.82 4.80 3.38
CA SER A 14 -44.40 4.60 4.77
C SER A 14 -45.34 5.30 5.75
N SER A 15 -45.87 6.48 5.40
CA SER A 15 -46.69 7.27 6.32
C SER A 15 -48.07 6.66 6.59
N GLU A 16 -48.72 6.06 5.58
CA GLU A 16 -50.03 5.39 5.76
C GLU A 16 -49.89 4.07 6.53
N ILE A 17 -48.85 3.29 6.23
CA ILE A 17 -48.54 2.05 6.95
C ILE A 17 -48.17 2.37 8.41
N VAL A 18 -47.31 3.37 8.63
CA VAL A 18 -46.90 3.82 9.97
C VAL A 18 -48.10 4.39 10.73
N ALA A 19 -48.98 5.16 10.10
CA ALA A 19 -50.21 5.65 10.74
C ALA A 19 -51.16 4.50 11.14
N ALA A 20 -51.34 3.50 10.28
CA ALA A 20 -52.16 2.31 10.58
C ALA A 20 -51.57 1.48 11.73
N PHE A 21 -50.26 1.32 11.78
CA PHE A 21 -49.58 0.67 12.91
C PHE A 21 -49.68 1.51 14.19
N ASN A 22 -49.46 2.82 14.12
CA ASN A 22 -49.62 3.71 15.29
C ASN A 22 -51.05 3.68 15.84
N ALA A 23 -52.07 3.54 15.00
CA ALA A 23 -53.46 3.36 15.42
C ALA A 23 -53.72 1.97 16.04
N ALA A 24 -53.04 0.92 15.57
CA ALA A 24 -53.13 -0.43 16.15
C ALA A 24 -52.41 -0.56 17.51
N PHE A 25 -51.48 0.36 17.78
CA PHE A 25 -50.71 0.48 19.02
C PHE A 25 -50.88 1.89 19.62
N PRO A 26 -52.11 2.29 20.03
CA PRO A 26 -52.42 3.66 20.43
C PRO A 26 -51.63 4.15 21.66
N ASP A 27 -51.05 3.23 22.42
CA ASP A 27 -50.26 3.50 23.64
C ASP A 27 -48.80 3.88 23.34
N GLY A 28 -48.41 3.96 22.06
CA GLY A 28 -47.14 4.51 21.60
C GLY A 28 -45.93 3.57 21.64
N PRO A 29 -44.81 3.93 20.96
CA PRO A 29 -43.65 3.06 20.80
C PRO A 29 -42.64 3.26 21.95
N SER A 30 -42.82 2.54 23.06
CA SER A 30 -41.70 2.22 23.96
C SER A 30 -41.99 1.01 24.84
N SER A 31 -41.33 -0.11 24.50
CA SER A 31 -40.90 -1.21 25.38
C SER A 31 -41.86 -2.29 25.92
N SER A 32 -43.21 -2.18 25.92
CA SER A 32 -44.13 -3.33 26.12
C SER A 32 -45.64 -2.96 26.07
N PRO A 33 -46.28 -2.92 24.88
CA PRO A 33 -47.74 -2.86 24.81
C PRO A 33 -48.33 -4.24 25.18
N THR A 34 -49.18 -4.31 26.20
CA THR A 34 -49.65 -5.60 26.74
C THR A 34 -50.71 -6.30 25.88
N THR A 35 -51.37 -5.61 24.95
CA THR A 35 -52.19 -6.26 23.89
C THR A 35 -52.51 -5.28 22.75
N PRO A 36 -52.18 -5.59 21.49
CA PRO A 36 -52.61 -4.76 20.35
C PRO A 36 -54.09 -4.99 20.03
N ASP A 37 -54.77 -3.95 19.52
CA ASP A 37 -56.15 -4.08 19.08
C ASP A 37 -56.21 -4.95 17.82
N LYS A 38 -56.71 -6.17 17.98
CA LYS A 38 -56.78 -7.17 16.91
C LYS A 38 -57.64 -6.72 15.72
N SER A 39 -58.64 -5.85 15.94
CA SER A 39 -59.45 -5.29 14.86
C SER A 39 -58.64 -4.30 14.03
N MET A 40 -57.78 -3.52 14.68
CA MET A 40 -56.92 -2.53 14.03
C MET A 40 -55.70 -3.16 13.36
N ILE A 41 -55.14 -4.23 13.92
CA ILE A 41 -54.12 -5.04 13.23
C ILE A 41 -54.67 -5.61 11.92
N ARG A 42 -55.91 -6.12 11.92
CA ARG A 42 -56.55 -6.61 10.69
C ARG A 42 -56.74 -5.48 9.67
N ALA A 43 -57.14 -4.29 10.13
CA ALA A 43 -57.24 -3.12 9.25
C ALA A 43 -55.89 -2.69 8.67
N ALA A 44 -54.81 -2.72 9.46
CA ALA A 44 -53.45 -2.47 8.96
C ALA A 44 -53.03 -3.51 7.90
N GLY A 45 -53.40 -4.78 8.09
CA GLY A 45 -53.22 -5.83 7.08
C GLY A 45 -53.92 -5.53 5.76
N VAL A 46 -55.13 -4.94 5.79
CA VAL A 46 -55.86 -4.52 4.59
C VAL A 46 -55.16 -3.35 3.89
N VAL A 47 -54.60 -2.39 4.64
CA VAL A 47 -53.83 -1.26 4.06
C VAL A 47 -52.54 -1.75 3.39
N ILE A 48 -51.82 -2.67 4.04
CA ILE A 48 -50.61 -3.29 3.46
C ILE A 48 -50.96 -4.07 2.21
N GLN A 49 -51.99 -4.93 2.26
CA GLN A 49 -52.44 -5.70 1.10
C GLN A 49 -52.84 -4.79 -0.06
N SER A 50 -53.61 -3.73 0.20
CA SER A 50 -54.00 -2.75 -0.82
C SER A 50 -52.80 -2.06 -1.45
N SER A 51 -51.75 -1.76 -0.68
CA SER A 51 -50.53 -1.11 -1.16
C SER A 51 -49.66 -2.05 -2.00
N VAL A 52 -49.58 -3.32 -1.60
CA VAL A 52 -48.90 -4.39 -2.35
C VAL A 52 -49.63 -4.66 -3.67
N ASP A 53 -50.96 -4.78 -3.62
CA ASP A 53 -51.78 -5.01 -4.80
C ASP A 53 -51.66 -3.84 -5.80
N ALA A 54 -51.71 -2.60 -5.33
CA ALA A 54 -51.50 -1.40 -6.14
C ALA A 54 -50.11 -1.35 -6.80
N SER A 55 -49.07 -1.77 -6.07
CA SER A 55 -47.70 -1.86 -6.60
C SER A 55 -47.58 -2.98 -7.63
N SER A 56 -48.24 -4.12 -7.39
CA SER A 56 -48.23 -5.28 -8.29
C SER A 56 -48.98 -5.03 -9.62
N ALA A 57 -49.96 -4.13 -9.62
CA ALA A 57 -50.69 -3.70 -10.80
C ALA A 57 -49.83 -2.91 -11.82
N GLY A 58 -48.63 -2.48 -11.40
CA GLY A 58 -47.69 -1.74 -12.21
C GLY A 58 -48.12 -0.29 -12.44
N ILE A 59 -47.16 0.51 -12.90
CA ILE A 59 -47.35 1.93 -13.20
C ILE A 59 -47.95 2.13 -14.60
N LEU A 60 -49.01 2.92 -14.69
CA LEU A 60 -49.60 3.31 -15.97
C LEU A 60 -48.98 4.61 -16.47
N ARG A 61 -48.51 4.61 -17.71
CA ARG A 61 -47.80 5.72 -18.33
C ARG A 61 -48.58 6.20 -19.55
N ALA A 62 -48.83 7.50 -19.64
CA ALA A 62 -49.56 8.13 -20.73
C ALA A 62 -48.89 9.43 -21.17
N ASP A 63 -49.07 9.85 -22.42
CA ASP A 63 -48.52 11.12 -22.89
C ASP A 63 -49.31 12.32 -22.34
N ASN A 64 -50.63 12.15 -22.16
CA ASN A 64 -51.50 13.19 -21.59
C ASN A 64 -52.55 12.66 -20.61
N LEU A 65 -53.13 13.57 -19.81
CA LEU A 65 -54.09 13.21 -18.77
C LEU A 65 -55.37 12.58 -19.34
N SER A 66 -55.76 12.95 -20.57
CA SER A 66 -56.92 12.34 -21.24
C SER A 66 -56.68 10.86 -21.53
N GLN A 67 -55.49 10.49 -22.00
CA GLN A 67 -55.10 9.10 -22.23
C GLN A 67 -55.02 8.30 -20.92
N LEU A 68 -54.49 8.92 -19.85
CA LEU A 68 -54.47 8.27 -18.54
C LEU A 68 -55.91 8.03 -18.03
N ASN A 69 -56.80 9.03 -18.14
CA ASN A 69 -58.21 8.90 -17.77
C ASN A 69 -59.00 7.90 -18.63
N ALA A 70 -58.58 7.64 -19.86
CA ALA A 70 -59.17 6.61 -20.71
C ALA A 70 -58.85 5.18 -20.24
N THR A 71 -57.86 5.03 -19.34
CA THR A 71 -57.47 3.75 -18.76
C THR A 71 -57.73 3.80 -17.24
N PRO A 72 -58.89 3.32 -16.75
CA PRO A 72 -59.16 3.24 -15.32
C PRO A 72 -58.08 2.41 -14.61
N GLY A 73 -57.63 2.87 -13.45
CA GLY A 73 -56.77 2.06 -12.60
C GLY A 73 -57.50 0.80 -12.14
N THR A 74 -56.78 -0.32 -12.07
CA THR A 74 -57.33 -1.61 -11.64
C THR A 74 -57.30 -1.79 -10.13
N HIS A 75 -56.51 -0.98 -9.41
CA HIS A 75 -56.40 -1.01 -7.95
C HIS A 75 -56.39 0.40 -7.34
N LEU A 76 -56.95 0.52 -6.13
CA LEU A 76 -56.86 1.74 -5.33
C LEU A 76 -55.38 2.10 -5.09
N ASN A 77 -55.03 3.36 -5.25
CA ASN A 77 -53.67 3.91 -5.18
C ASN A 77 -52.68 3.39 -6.24
N GLN A 78 -53.16 2.76 -7.32
CA GLN A 78 -52.28 2.41 -8.44
C GLN A 78 -51.53 3.65 -8.96
N PRO A 79 -50.22 3.58 -9.22
CA PRO A 79 -49.45 4.72 -9.71
C PRO A 79 -49.69 4.98 -11.20
N GLY A 80 -49.79 6.26 -11.57
CA GLY A 80 -49.89 6.74 -12.94
C GLY A 80 -48.89 7.88 -13.22
N GLN A 81 -48.47 8.06 -14.46
CA GLN A 81 -47.57 9.14 -14.90
C GLN A 81 -48.03 9.72 -16.24
N VAL A 82 -47.99 11.05 -16.34
CA VAL A 82 -48.29 11.82 -17.57
C VAL A 82 -47.05 12.62 -17.97
N PHE A 83 -46.50 12.40 -19.17
CA PHE A 83 -45.18 12.94 -19.55
C PHE A 83 -45.21 14.24 -20.37
N ASN A 84 -46.25 14.51 -21.16
CA ASN A 84 -46.22 15.51 -22.23
C ASN A 84 -47.52 16.33 -22.32
N ASP A 85 -48.03 16.84 -21.19
CA ASP A 85 -49.32 17.56 -21.12
C ASP A 85 -49.22 18.91 -20.38
N GLY A 86 -48.09 19.60 -20.56
CA GLY A 86 -47.85 20.91 -19.96
C GLY A 86 -48.03 20.88 -18.44
N ALA A 87 -48.97 21.68 -17.93
CA ALA A 87 -49.29 21.77 -16.50
C ALA A 87 -49.85 20.45 -15.90
N ASN A 88 -50.36 19.54 -16.72
CA ASN A 88 -50.82 18.22 -16.29
C ASN A 88 -49.70 17.17 -16.29
N THR A 89 -48.47 17.54 -16.69
CA THR A 89 -47.31 16.64 -16.57
C THR A 89 -47.05 16.38 -15.09
N GLY A 90 -46.99 15.11 -14.68
CA GLY A 90 -46.82 14.77 -13.27
C GLY A 90 -47.16 13.34 -12.92
N GLU A 91 -47.08 13.05 -11.62
CA GLU A 91 -47.44 11.77 -11.03
C GLU A 91 -48.89 11.77 -10.56
N TYR A 92 -49.57 10.64 -10.74
CA TYR A 92 -50.98 10.45 -10.43
C TYR A 92 -51.20 9.17 -9.61
N ARG A 93 -52.34 9.10 -8.90
CA ARG A 93 -52.83 7.91 -8.19
C ARG A 93 -54.30 7.67 -8.50
N TRP A 94 -54.67 6.40 -8.70
CA TRP A 94 -56.06 6.02 -8.89
C TRP A 94 -56.80 5.98 -7.55
N ASN A 95 -57.83 6.81 -7.36
CA ASN A 95 -58.59 6.83 -6.10
C ASN A 95 -59.80 5.87 -6.08
N GLY A 96 -59.91 4.99 -7.07
CA GLY A 96 -61.08 4.11 -7.28
C GLY A 96 -62.09 4.66 -8.30
N ALA A 97 -62.04 5.95 -8.63
CA ALA A 97 -62.96 6.59 -9.58
C ALA A 97 -62.27 7.48 -10.63
N ALA A 98 -61.14 8.10 -10.29
CA ALA A 98 -60.38 8.97 -11.17
C ALA A 98 -58.88 8.98 -10.81
N TRP A 99 -58.05 9.45 -11.75
CA TRP A 99 -56.64 9.73 -11.50
C TRP A 99 -56.48 11.10 -10.84
N VAL A 100 -55.85 11.12 -9.66
CA VAL A 100 -55.59 12.34 -8.88
C VAL A 100 -54.09 12.64 -8.93
N ARG A 101 -53.72 13.88 -9.27
CA ARG A 101 -52.32 14.32 -9.32
C ARG A 101 -51.74 14.38 -7.90
N VAL A 102 -50.58 13.76 -7.69
CA VAL A 102 -49.90 13.68 -6.39
C VAL A 102 -48.50 14.29 -6.38
N GLY A 103 -47.93 14.62 -7.54
CA GLY A 103 -46.59 15.22 -7.61
C GLY A 103 -46.16 15.59 -9.02
N ASP A 104 -44.97 16.18 -9.12
CA ASP A 104 -44.31 16.47 -10.39
C ASP A 104 -43.40 15.29 -10.79
N LEU A 105 -43.22 15.06 -12.08
CA LEU A 105 -42.26 14.07 -12.58
C LEU A 105 -40.83 14.58 -12.40
N ILE A 106 -39.95 13.74 -11.84
CA ILE A 106 -38.51 14.04 -11.80
C ILE A 106 -37.96 13.98 -13.23
N ASN A 107 -37.67 15.13 -13.83
CA ASN A 107 -37.02 15.22 -15.13
C ASN A 107 -35.52 14.94 -14.99
N ALA A 108 -35.16 13.65 -14.90
CA ALA A 108 -33.76 13.23 -14.78
C ALA A 108 -32.89 13.75 -15.93
N ALA A 109 -33.41 13.85 -17.15
CA ALA A 109 -32.70 14.39 -18.30
C ALA A 109 -32.47 15.91 -18.17
N GLY A 110 -33.46 16.65 -17.65
CA GLY A 110 -33.32 18.09 -17.36
C GLY A 110 -32.30 18.36 -16.25
N ILE A 111 -32.33 17.56 -15.18
CA ILE A 111 -31.35 17.64 -14.07
C ILE A 111 -29.95 17.28 -14.56
N GLN A 112 -29.80 16.25 -15.40
CA GLN A 112 -28.51 15.90 -16.00
C GLN A 112 -28.03 17.00 -16.95
N SER A 113 -28.91 17.58 -17.77
CA SER A 113 -28.56 18.73 -18.63
C SER A 113 -28.15 19.96 -17.81
N GLU A 114 -28.80 20.20 -16.67
CA GLU A 114 -28.44 21.30 -15.76
C GLU A 114 -27.11 21.05 -15.03
N LEU A 115 -26.81 19.78 -14.71
CA LEU A 115 -25.52 19.34 -14.16
C LEU A 115 -24.40 19.35 -15.21
N ASP A 116 -24.72 19.07 -16.47
CA ASP A 116 -23.77 19.09 -17.59
C ASP A 116 -23.50 20.54 -18.08
N GLU A 117 -24.48 21.45 -17.94
CA GLU A 117 -24.33 22.89 -18.25
C GLU A 117 -23.71 23.73 -17.11
N ARG A 118 -23.79 23.28 -15.85
CA ARG A 118 -23.22 24.00 -14.71
C ARG A 118 -21.70 24.21 -14.80
N PRO A 119 -20.88 23.20 -15.17
CA PRO A 119 -19.44 23.38 -15.35
C PRO A 119 -19.11 24.40 -16.45
N THR A 120 -19.88 24.42 -17.54
CA THR A 120 -19.60 25.29 -18.69
C THR A 120 -20.01 26.74 -18.48
N LYS A 121 -21.04 27.02 -17.66
CA LYS A 121 -21.45 28.41 -17.35
C LYS A 121 -20.64 29.06 -16.22
N GLU A 122 -20.15 28.31 -15.23
CA GLU A 122 -19.30 28.87 -14.17
C GLU A 122 -17.83 29.06 -14.61
N LEU A 123 -17.35 28.31 -15.62
CA LEU A 123 -15.97 28.43 -16.16
C LEU A 123 -15.82 29.35 -17.37
N ALA A 124 -16.90 29.85 -17.97
CA ALA A 124 -16.81 30.71 -19.16
C ALA A 124 -16.29 32.14 -18.89
N GLY A 125 -15.93 32.48 -17.64
CA GLY A 125 -15.48 33.83 -17.27
C GLY A 125 -14.30 33.93 -16.30
N SER A 126 -13.77 32.83 -15.75
CA SER A 126 -12.66 32.88 -14.80
C SER A 126 -11.34 32.42 -15.42
N TRP A 127 -10.47 33.39 -15.71
CA TRP A 127 -9.06 33.13 -15.98
C TRP A 127 -8.37 32.68 -14.68
N GLU A 128 -7.91 31.44 -14.60
CA GLU A 128 -7.07 31.00 -13.47
C GLU A 128 -5.62 30.82 -13.96
N GLY A 129 -4.84 31.88 -13.82
CA GLY A 129 -3.39 31.85 -14.02
C GLY A 129 -2.67 31.36 -12.77
N TYR A 130 -1.82 30.34 -12.91
CA TYR A 130 -1.07 29.77 -11.80
C TYR A 130 0.42 30.07 -11.94
N PHE A 131 0.99 30.69 -10.91
CA PHE A 131 2.41 30.62 -10.65
C PHE A 131 2.62 29.51 -9.62
N ASN A 132 3.19 28.38 -10.05
CA ASN A 132 3.52 27.21 -9.21
C ASN A 132 4.53 27.61 -8.11
N ASP A 133 4.04 28.27 -7.04
CA ASP A 133 4.76 28.57 -5.79
C ASP A 133 5.53 29.90 -5.75
N ARG A 134 5.41 30.79 -6.75
CA ARG A 134 6.17 32.07 -6.80
C ARG A 134 5.27 33.30 -6.96
N PRO A 135 5.30 34.27 -6.02
CA PRO A 135 4.53 35.51 -6.12
C PRO A 135 5.20 36.52 -7.07
N ILE A 136 4.46 37.52 -7.55
CA ILE A 136 5.02 38.71 -8.21
C ILE A 136 5.73 39.56 -7.16
N ILE A 137 6.92 40.08 -7.46
CA ILE A 137 7.65 40.99 -6.56
C ILE A 137 7.58 42.41 -7.13
N LEU A 138 7.03 43.34 -6.36
CA LEU A 138 6.95 44.76 -6.70
C LEU A 138 8.00 45.54 -5.91
N ASP A 139 9.12 45.87 -6.55
CA ASP A 139 10.15 46.76 -6.03
C ASP A 139 9.94 48.21 -6.52
N GLN A 140 8.88 48.86 -6.04
CA GLN A 140 8.54 50.21 -6.49
C GLN A 140 9.51 51.31 -6.04
N TYR A 141 10.37 51.02 -5.06
CA TYR A 141 11.33 51.98 -4.52
C TYR A 141 12.76 51.78 -5.06
N GLY A 142 12.98 50.72 -5.84
CA GLY A 142 14.30 50.34 -6.34
C GLY A 142 15.25 50.01 -5.21
N ILE A 143 14.77 49.17 -4.32
CA ILE A 143 15.42 48.68 -3.12
C ILE A 143 16.61 47.79 -3.46
N TYR A 144 16.50 46.95 -4.50
CA TYR A 144 17.52 45.94 -4.81
C TYR A 144 18.76 46.48 -5.50
N ASP A 145 18.60 47.34 -6.51
CA ASP A 145 19.73 47.84 -7.30
C ASP A 145 19.64 49.34 -7.61
N GLY A 146 18.78 50.06 -6.89
CA GLY A 146 18.53 51.47 -7.13
C GLY A 146 17.53 51.75 -8.27
N THR A 147 17.03 50.73 -8.96
CA THR A 147 16.05 50.86 -10.04
C THR A 147 14.73 50.24 -9.62
N ALA A 148 13.62 50.97 -9.72
CA ALA A 148 12.31 50.40 -9.40
C ALA A 148 11.93 49.35 -10.45
N ARG A 149 11.53 48.14 -10.00
CA ARG A 149 11.24 47.00 -10.86
C ARG A 149 10.03 46.20 -10.41
N VAL A 150 9.44 45.49 -11.35
CA VAL A 150 8.54 44.37 -11.10
C VAL A 150 9.23 43.09 -11.54
N TYR A 151 9.29 42.09 -10.68
CA TYR A 151 9.78 40.76 -11.01
C TYR A 151 8.59 39.82 -11.16
N ILE A 152 8.42 39.27 -12.36
CA ILE A 152 7.32 38.36 -12.69
C ILE A 152 7.90 36.95 -12.87
N PRO A 153 7.33 35.91 -12.25
CA PRO A 153 7.87 34.55 -12.37
C PRO A 153 7.89 34.08 -13.84
N ARG A 154 9.00 33.45 -14.23
CA ARG A 154 9.21 32.96 -15.61
C ARG A 154 8.46 31.68 -15.90
N ARG A 155 8.27 30.84 -14.88
CA ARG A 155 7.47 29.62 -14.96
C ARG A 155 6.02 29.94 -14.68
N LYS A 156 5.14 29.63 -15.62
CA LYS A 156 3.72 29.95 -15.55
C LYS A 156 2.90 28.90 -16.28
N PHE A 157 1.69 28.68 -15.77
CA PHE A 157 0.70 27.83 -16.38
C PHE A 157 -0.58 28.65 -16.62
N PHE A 158 -1.00 28.74 -17.88
CA PHE A 158 -2.29 29.30 -18.28
C PHE A 158 -2.98 28.30 -19.21
N ALA A 159 -4.26 28.04 -18.99
CA ALA A 159 -5.06 27.16 -19.83
C ALA A 159 -6.40 27.79 -20.20
N ARG A 160 -6.83 27.59 -21.44
CA ARG A 160 -8.19 27.82 -21.95
C ARG A 160 -8.59 26.59 -22.76
N ASN A 161 -9.91 26.38 -22.93
CA ASN A 161 -10.55 25.21 -23.54
C ASN A 161 -9.92 24.61 -24.84
N ASP A 162 -9.04 25.33 -25.54
CA ASP A 162 -8.36 24.96 -26.78
C ASP A 162 -6.82 25.05 -26.75
N GLY A 163 -6.18 25.38 -25.61
CA GLY A 163 -4.72 25.37 -25.48
C GLY A 163 -4.18 25.80 -24.11
N ALA A 164 -2.94 25.38 -23.81
CA ALA A 164 -2.24 25.74 -22.57
C ALA A 164 -0.83 26.26 -22.86
N LEU A 165 -0.41 27.29 -22.13
CA LEU A 165 0.97 27.76 -22.07
C LEU A 165 1.58 27.28 -20.75
N ASP A 166 2.43 26.25 -20.84
CA ASP A 166 3.31 25.78 -19.76
C ASP A 166 4.76 25.90 -20.24
N ALA A 167 5.36 27.07 -20.01
CA ALA A 167 6.69 27.37 -20.50
C ALA A 167 7.44 28.35 -19.60
N ASN A 168 8.75 28.16 -19.51
CA ASN A 168 9.67 29.19 -19.01
C ASN A 168 9.91 30.19 -20.14
N THR A 169 9.30 31.37 -20.08
CA THR A 169 9.50 32.43 -21.07
C THR A 169 10.13 33.66 -20.43
N GLY A 170 10.60 34.59 -21.26
CA GLY A 170 11.29 35.81 -20.79
C GLY A 170 12.76 35.60 -20.43
N THR A 171 13.45 36.71 -20.23
CA THR A 171 14.88 36.72 -19.86
C THR A 171 15.05 36.54 -18.35
N ALA A 172 15.98 35.67 -17.94
CA ALA A 172 16.31 35.46 -16.53
C ALA A 172 16.90 36.74 -15.92
N ASP A 173 16.32 37.22 -14.83
CA ASP A 173 16.95 38.26 -14.03
C ASP A 173 18.19 37.69 -13.30
N THR A 174 19.21 38.52 -13.16
CA THR A 174 20.48 38.11 -12.53
C THR A 174 20.37 37.95 -11.01
N LEU A 175 19.47 38.68 -10.35
CA LEU A 175 19.22 38.59 -8.91
C LEU A 175 18.17 37.50 -8.61
N PHE A 176 17.22 37.35 -9.51
CA PHE A 176 16.12 36.39 -9.41
C PHE A 176 16.07 35.51 -10.67
N PRO A 177 16.90 34.46 -10.80
CA PRO A 177 16.96 33.63 -12.03
C PRO A 177 15.62 33.00 -12.46
N GLY A 178 14.72 32.83 -11.49
CA GLY A 178 13.35 32.35 -11.67
C GLY A 178 12.34 33.39 -12.18
N TYR A 179 12.76 34.64 -12.37
CA TYR A 179 11.93 35.80 -12.65
C TYR A 179 12.45 36.58 -13.86
N GLU A 180 11.53 37.27 -14.53
CA GLU A 180 11.80 38.29 -15.53
C GLU A 180 11.58 39.66 -14.87
N ALA A 181 12.57 40.54 -14.97
CA ALA A 181 12.55 41.85 -14.31
C ALA A 181 12.22 42.96 -15.29
N ILE A 182 11.20 43.76 -14.98
CA ILE A 182 10.78 44.91 -15.79
C ILE A 182 10.95 46.19 -14.99
N THR A 183 11.64 47.17 -15.57
CA THR A 183 11.82 48.49 -14.95
C THR A 183 10.51 49.27 -14.95
N ILE A 184 10.19 49.89 -13.82
CA ILE A 184 9.05 50.80 -13.64
C ILE A 184 9.51 52.18 -13.15
N PRO A 185 8.72 53.24 -13.36
CA PRO A 185 8.96 54.53 -12.72
C PRO A 185 8.95 54.40 -11.19
N ARG A 186 9.75 55.22 -10.51
CA ARG A 186 9.65 55.37 -9.06
C ARG A 186 8.43 56.23 -8.73
N TYR A 187 7.49 55.68 -7.99
CA TYR A 187 6.34 56.44 -7.49
C TYR A 187 6.68 57.04 -6.12
N ARG A 188 6.73 58.38 -6.02
CA ARG A 188 6.83 59.08 -4.73
C ARG A 188 5.54 59.85 -4.44
N PRO A 189 5.13 59.94 -3.17
CA PRO A 189 4.03 60.83 -2.78
C PRO A 189 4.33 62.27 -3.23
N GLY A 190 3.52 62.81 -4.14
CA GLY A 190 3.64 64.19 -4.65
C GLY A 190 4.15 64.36 -6.09
N ASP A 191 4.45 63.28 -6.81
CA ASP A 191 4.84 63.37 -8.23
C ASP A 191 3.66 63.83 -9.12
N SER A 192 3.91 64.77 -10.03
CA SER A 192 2.87 65.39 -10.86
C SER A 192 2.64 64.65 -12.19
N ALA A 193 1.44 64.08 -12.30
CA ALA A 193 0.76 63.46 -13.46
C ALA A 193 0.89 61.93 -13.63
N PRO A 194 -0.19 61.25 -14.08
CA PRO A 194 -0.46 59.84 -13.81
C PRO A 194 -0.18 58.95 -15.01
N GLN A 195 0.56 57.86 -14.83
CA GLN A 195 0.49 56.73 -15.74
C GLN A 195 0.21 55.47 -14.92
N GLU A 196 -0.98 54.93 -15.11
CA GLU A 196 -1.30 53.58 -14.67
C GLU A 196 -0.53 52.60 -15.57
N ILE A 197 0.19 51.65 -14.97
CA ILE A 197 0.98 50.67 -15.69
C ILE A 197 0.31 49.32 -15.51
N THR A 198 -0.04 48.67 -16.61
CA THR A 198 -0.61 47.33 -16.58
C THR A 198 0.35 46.33 -17.21
N PHE A 199 0.62 45.27 -16.47
CA PHE A 199 1.32 44.08 -16.93
C PHE A 199 0.29 43.01 -17.24
N TYR A 200 0.37 42.45 -18.44
CA TYR A 200 -0.48 41.36 -18.85
C TYR A 200 0.29 40.34 -19.68
N TYR A 201 -0.25 39.14 -19.79
CA TYR A 201 0.19 38.19 -20.79
C TYR A 201 -0.65 38.28 -22.06
N ASP A 202 0.02 38.52 -23.18
CA ASP A 202 -0.52 38.40 -24.51
C ASP A 202 -0.23 36.99 -25.04
N MET A 203 -1.27 36.16 -25.03
CA MET A 203 -1.18 34.76 -25.42
C MET A 203 -1.04 34.55 -26.93
N ASP A 204 -1.23 35.60 -27.74
CA ASP A 204 -0.97 35.57 -29.18
C ASP A 204 0.54 35.67 -29.50
N THR A 205 1.41 35.91 -28.50
CA THR A 205 2.87 36.03 -28.66
C THR A 205 3.68 35.09 -27.72
N PRO A 206 3.54 33.76 -27.85
CA PRO A 206 4.00 32.78 -26.85
C PRO A 206 5.52 32.75 -26.56
N SER A 207 6.37 33.29 -27.43
CA SER A 207 7.82 33.39 -27.18
C SER A 207 8.21 34.50 -26.19
N SER A 208 7.39 35.54 -26.04
CA SER A 208 7.60 36.65 -25.11
C SER A 208 6.27 37.28 -24.72
N PRO A 209 5.37 36.52 -24.06
CA PRO A 209 3.99 36.94 -23.91
C PRO A 209 3.86 38.08 -22.88
N LEU A 210 4.91 38.40 -22.10
CA LEU A 210 4.82 39.44 -21.07
C LEU A 210 4.80 40.82 -21.73
N VAL A 211 3.70 41.54 -21.57
CA VAL A 211 3.54 42.89 -22.12
C VAL A 211 3.32 43.90 -21.00
N ARG A 212 4.01 45.03 -21.11
CA ARG A 212 3.77 46.23 -20.30
C ARG A 212 3.07 47.27 -21.17
N VAL A 213 1.98 47.83 -20.67
CA VAL A 213 1.31 49.00 -21.26
C VAL A 213 1.18 50.12 -20.22
N ASP A 214 1.45 51.34 -20.68
CA ASP A 214 1.31 52.56 -19.88
C ASP A 214 0.06 53.33 -20.37
N TYR A 215 -0.79 53.78 -19.44
CA TYR A 215 -1.99 54.57 -19.76
C TYR A 215 -1.64 55.82 -20.60
N PRO A 216 -2.44 56.17 -21.65
CA PRO A 216 -3.81 55.72 -21.95
C PRO A 216 -3.94 54.38 -22.69
N SER A 217 -2.84 53.68 -22.98
CA SER A 217 -2.91 52.35 -23.58
C SER A 217 -3.43 51.33 -22.56
N VAL A 218 -4.43 50.54 -22.95
CA VAL A 218 -5.01 49.46 -22.15
C VAL A 218 -4.72 48.11 -22.81
N PRO A 219 -4.70 47.00 -22.05
CA PRO A 219 -4.58 45.67 -22.64
C PRO A 219 -5.68 45.42 -23.68
N PRO A 220 -5.38 44.73 -24.80
CA PRO A 220 -6.38 44.40 -25.80
C PRO A 220 -7.41 43.44 -25.20
N LEU A 221 -8.63 43.95 -24.99
CA LEU A 221 -9.77 43.18 -24.46
C LEU A 221 -10.41 42.28 -25.53
N ASP A 222 -10.04 42.45 -26.80
CA ASP A 222 -10.62 41.83 -27.99
C ASP A 222 -9.71 40.80 -28.70
N ALA A 223 -8.54 40.49 -28.13
CA ALA A 223 -7.65 39.44 -28.63
C ALA A 223 -8.34 38.06 -28.59
N ALA A 224 -8.06 37.19 -29.57
CA ALA A 224 -8.70 35.87 -29.68
C ALA A 224 -8.53 35.02 -28.41
N TRP A 225 -7.37 35.16 -27.76
CA TRP A 225 -7.02 34.51 -26.50
C TRP A 225 -7.15 35.39 -25.26
N GLY A 226 -7.56 36.66 -25.39
CA GLY A 226 -7.67 37.62 -24.27
C GLY A 226 -6.34 38.01 -23.62
N ALA A 227 -6.20 39.27 -23.19
CA ALA A 227 -5.09 39.70 -22.35
C ALA A 227 -5.30 39.23 -20.89
N ILE A 228 -4.35 38.48 -20.32
CA ILE A 228 -4.41 38.06 -18.91
C ILE A 228 -3.71 39.11 -18.05
N GLN A 229 -4.48 39.97 -17.39
CA GLN A 229 -3.95 41.01 -16.51
C GLN A 229 -3.29 40.40 -15.28
N LEU A 230 -2.03 40.73 -15.04
CA LEU A 230 -1.21 40.21 -13.94
C LEU A 230 -1.09 41.20 -12.80
N LEU A 231 -0.79 42.45 -13.11
CA LEU A 231 -0.54 43.50 -12.14
C LEU A 231 -0.87 44.83 -12.79
N THR A 232 -1.60 45.66 -12.07
CA THR A 232 -1.80 47.05 -12.43
C THR A 232 -1.32 47.93 -11.31
N ILE A 233 -0.41 48.85 -11.63
CA ILE A 233 0.13 49.84 -10.71
C ILE A 233 -0.52 51.17 -11.04
N SER A 234 -1.26 51.69 -10.07
CA SER A 234 -1.96 52.96 -10.16
C SER A 234 -1.06 54.15 -9.83
N THR A 235 -1.63 55.32 -10.04
CA THR A 235 -0.98 56.64 -10.02
C THR A 235 -0.38 57.06 -8.67
N ASN A 236 -0.78 56.40 -7.58
CA ASN A 236 -0.29 56.65 -6.23
C ASN A 236 0.57 55.50 -5.67
N GLY A 237 1.00 54.56 -6.52
CA GLY A 237 1.73 53.36 -6.09
C GLY A 237 0.83 52.24 -5.52
N PHE A 238 -0.49 52.44 -5.45
CA PHE A 238 -1.40 51.31 -5.16
C PHE A 238 -1.38 50.35 -6.33
N TYR A 239 -1.45 49.06 -6.05
CA TYR A 239 -1.53 48.05 -7.08
C TYR A 239 -2.78 47.18 -6.91
N SER A 240 -3.23 46.61 -8.02
CA SER A 240 -4.23 45.56 -8.07
C SER A 240 -3.66 44.38 -8.84
N SER A 241 -3.89 43.17 -8.33
CA SER A 241 -3.45 41.95 -8.99
C SER A 241 -4.40 40.81 -8.65
N PRO A 242 -4.80 39.99 -9.65
CA PRO A 242 -5.48 38.72 -9.39
C PRO A 242 -4.54 37.64 -8.82
N VAL A 243 -3.25 37.96 -8.70
CA VAL A 243 -2.18 37.07 -8.27
C VAL A 243 -1.57 37.63 -6.98
N ARG A 244 -0.99 36.77 -6.15
CA ARG A 244 -0.23 37.22 -4.98
C ARG A 244 0.94 38.12 -5.40
N VAL A 245 0.92 39.37 -4.94
CA VAL A 245 2.01 40.34 -5.08
C VAL A 245 2.66 40.55 -3.72
N ILE A 246 3.99 40.56 -3.69
CA ILE A 246 4.77 41.03 -2.55
C ILE A 246 5.33 42.40 -2.90
N GLU A 247 4.82 43.42 -2.22
CA GLU A 247 5.40 44.76 -2.27
C GLU A 247 6.67 44.81 -1.42
N MET A 248 7.75 45.35 -1.97
CA MET A 248 8.99 45.59 -1.24
C MET A 248 8.94 46.96 -0.58
N ASN A 249 8.84 47.00 0.75
CA ASN A 249 8.98 48.23 1.50
C ASN A 249 10.29 48.25 2.29
N LYS A 250 10.88 49.45 2.46
CA LYS A 250 12.06 49.66 3.29
C LYS A 250 11.85 49.26 4.76
N SER A 251 10.60 49.17 5.21
CA SER A 251 10.22 48.65 6.53
C SER A 251 10.36 47.13 6.67
N ASP A 252 10.44 46.37 5.57
CA ASP A 252 10.43 44.89 5.57
C ASP A 252 11.80 44.24 5.76
N THR A 253 12.82 45.02 6.13
CA THR A 253 14.11 44.56 6.64
C THR A 253 13.96 43.37 7.62
N GLY A 254 14.19 42.13 7.14
CA GLY A 254 14.11 40.92 7.96
C GLY A 254 13.05 39.87 7.64
N GLN A 255 12.25 40.05 6.60
CA GLN A 255 11.34 38.98 6.19
C GLN A 255 12.10 37.79 5.58
N ILE A 256 11.64 36.58 5.89
CA ILE A 256 12.11 35.32 5.33
C ILE A 256 10.98 34.73 4.46
N TRP A 257 11.31 34.25 3.26
CA TRP A 257 10.35 33.68 2.31
C TRP A 257 10.72 32.25 1.94
N ALA A 258 9.93 31.29 2.42
CA ALA A 258 10.13 29.88 2.19
C ALA A 258 9.85 29.45 0.74
N GLU A 259 10.63 28.52 0.20
CA GLU A 259 10.27 27.77 -1.02
C GLU A 259 9.41 26.52 -0.71
N GLY A 260 8.97 26.32 0.53
CA GLY A 260 8.15 25.18 0.92
C GLY A 260 7.66 25.25 2.36
N ALA A 261 7.12 24.14 2.85
CA ALA A 261 6.63 24.02 4.22
C ALA A 261 7.68 23.41 5.17
N ILE A 262 7.61 23.76 6.45
CA ILE A 262 8.36 23.09 7.52
C ILE A 262 7.72 21.73 7.78
N VAL A 263 8.55 20.71 7.97
CA VAL A 263 8.11 19.32 8.16
C VAL A 263 8.61 18.79 9.48
N HIS A 264 7.76 18.05 10.20
CA HIS A 264 8.17 17.14 11.27
C HIS A 264 8.15 15.70 10.74
N ASP A 265 9.31 15.10 10.54
CA ASP A 265 9.47 13.76 9.97
C ASP A 265 10.16 12.86 11.00
N GLY A 266 9.37 12.12 11.77
CA GLY A 266 9.87 11.26 12.85
C GLY A 266 10.73 12.06 13.85
N GLU A 267 11.99 11.66 13.99
CA GLU A 267 12.99 12.30 14.86
C GLU A 267 13.70 13.50 14.20
N SER A 268 13.12 14.08 13.15
CA SER A 268 13.74 15.20 12.43
C SER A 268 12.75 16.35 12.17
N VAL A 269 13.27 17.58 12.23
CA VAL A 269 12.58 18.78 11.74
C VAL A 269 13.31 19.27 10.49
N LEU A 270 12.56 19.42 9.40
CA LEU A 270 13.06 19.87 8.11
C LEU A 270 12.61 21.32 7.86
N ILE A 271 13.59 22.22 7.69
CA ILE A 271 13.35 23.62 7.35
C ILE A 271 13.68 23.82 5.87
N PRO A 272 12.72 24.24 5.03
CA PRO A 272 12.98 24.41 3.60
C PRO A 272 13.95 25.55 3.37
N ARG A 273 14.67 25.51 2.25
CA ARG A 273 15.43 26.66 1.76
C ARG A 273 14.53 27.89 1.56
N PHE A 274 15.09 29.07 1.72
CA PHE A 274 14.33 30.32 1.73
C PHE A 274 15.16 31.50 1.22
N TYR A 275 14.46 32.54 0.81
CA TYR A 275 15.06 33.84 0.52
C TYR A 275 15.03 34.71 1.78
N GLN A 276 16.09 35.47 2.01
CA GLN A 276 16.24 36.33 3.17
C GLN A 276 16.73 37.71 2.76
N TYR A 277 15.98 38.74 3.15
CA TYR A 277 16.31 40.12 2.81
C TYR A 277 17.27 40.73 3.84
N HIS A 278 18.48 41.10 3.40
CA HIS A 278 19.52 41.64 4.29
C HIS A 278 19.39 43.15 4.49
N ASP A 279 19.73 43.63 5.69
CA ASP A 279 19.98 45.05 5.96
C ASP A 279 21.07 45.55 5.00
N GLY A 280 20.69 46.40 4.04
CA GLY A 280 21.55 46.91 2.97
C GLY A 280 20.99 46.78 1.54
N GLY A 281 19.86 46.11 1.33
CA GLY A 281 19.17 46.05 0.04
C GLY A 281 19.39 44.77 -0.78
N ASN A 282 20.14 43.79 -0.27
CA ASN A 282 20.45 42.56 -1.01
C ASN A 282 19.60 41.37 -0.52
N LEU A 283 19.12 40.55 -1.46
CA LEU A 283 18.47 39.27 -1.16
C LEU A 283 19.48 38.13 -1.15
N GLY A 284 19.56 37.39 -0.05
CA GLY A 284 20.31 36.14 0.06
C GLY A 284 19.40 34.94 -0.19
N PHE A 285 19.87 33.96 -0.97
CA PHE A 285 19.21 32.65 -1.06
C PHE A 285 19.89 31.68 -0.11
N VAL A 286 19.19 31.34 0.97
CA VAL A 286 19.66 30.49 2.05
C VAL A 286 19.24 29.07 1.76
N GLN A 287 20.20 28.22 1.42
CA GLN A 287 19.98 26.83 1.03
C GLN A 287 21.00 25.88 1.65
N PRO A 288 20.64 24.63 1.92
CA PRO A 288 21.60 23.62 2.36
C PRO A 288 22.59 23.31 1.24
N THR A 289 23.76 22.76 1.60
CA THR A 289 24.78 22.33 0.65
C THR A 289 24.26 21.28 -0.33
N THR A 290 23.30 20.46 0.10
CA THR A 290 22.68 19.40 -0.72
C THR A 290 21.18 19.32 -0.45
N GLY A 291 20.37 19.30 -1.50
CA GLY A 291 18.92 19.13 -1.40
C GLY A 291 18.16 20.43 -1.15
N LYS A 292 16.95 20.32 -0.60
CA LYS A 292 16.04 21.47 -0.41
C LYS A 292 15.65 21.77 1.04
N PHE A 293 16.12 20.98 2.00
CA PHE A 293 15.87 21.16 3.43
C PHE A 293 17.14 21.18 4.27
N PHE A 294 17.16 22.05 5.28
CA PHE A 294 18.02 21.93 6.45
C PHE A 294 17.38 20.95 7.43
N GLU A 295 18.14 19.97 7.93
CA GLU A 295 17.62 18.88 8.75
C GLU A 295 18.24 18.95 10.15
N PHE A 296 17.36 18.92 11.16
CA PHE A 296 17.74 19.02 12.57
C PHE A 296 17.10 17.88 13.36
N ALA A 297 17.81 17.34 14.35
CA ALA A 297 17.28 16.31 15.22
C ALA A 297 16.14 16.84 16.10
N ALA A 298 14.99 16.19 16.08
CA ALA A 298 13.87 16.48 16.97
C ALA A 298 14.05 15.70 18.29
N THR A 299 13.95 16.39 19.41
CA THR A 299 13.94 15.79 20.75
C THR A 299 12.52 15.90 21.31
N GLU A 300 11.97 14.80 21.82
CA GLU A 300 10.58 14.76 22.30
C GLU A 300 10.37 15.59 23.58
N ASP A 301 11.35 15.62 24.48
CA ASP A 301 11.19 16.18 25.83
C ASP A 301 11.58 17.66 25.99
N ALA A 302 11.88 18.36 24.89
CA ALA A 302 12.37 19.73 24.97
C ALA A 302 11.70 20.68 23.97
N VAL A 303 11.46 21.91 24.41
CA VAL A 303 11.14 23.02 23.51
C VAL A 303 12.35 23.28 22.63
N GLN A 304 12.14 23.28 21.31
CA GLN A 304 13.16 23.54 20.32
C GLN A 304 12.80 24.80 19.53
N GLY A 305 13.76 25.72 19.41
CA GLY A 305 13.65 26.91 18.58
C GLY A 305 14.64 26.84 17.42
N TYR A 306 14.19 27.21 16.23
CA TYR A 306 15.01 27.28 15.03
C TYR A 306 15.15 28.73 14.60
N TRP A 307 16.39 29.19 14.49
CA TRP A 307 16.69 30.62 14.32
C TRP A 307 17.59 30.83 13.11
N TYR A 308 17.24 31.80 12.28
CA TYR A 308 18.14 32.28 11.24
C TYR A 308 19.14 33.28 11.85
N ASP A 309 20.43 32.99 11.66
CA ASP A 309 21.56 33.82 12.10
C ASP A 309 22.17 34.54 10.90
N ASN A 310 21.76 35.80 10.73
CA ASN A 310 22.19 36.68 9.63
C ASN A 310 23.70 36.96 9.66
N VAL A 311 24.32 36.97 10.85
CA VAL A 311 25.75 37.26 11.00
C VAL A 311 26.57 36.06 10.55
N ALA A 312 26.17 34.86 11.00
CA ALA A 312 26.82 33.62 10.60
C ALA A 312 26.70 33.41 9.09
N ASP A 313 25.50 33.60 8.52
CA ASP A 313 25.27 33.43 7.08
C ASP A 313 26.12 34.39 6.23
N LYS A 314 26.14 35.69 6.58
CA LYS A 314 27.00 36.68 5.91
C LYS A 314 28.50 36.36 6.01
N ALA A 315 28.91 35.69 7.08
CA ALA A 315 30.28 35.23 7.27
C ALA A 315 30.58 33.88 6.59
N GLY A 316 29.61 33.29 5.86
CA GLY A 316 29.73 31.97 5.23
C GLY A 316 29.62 30.80 6.20
N GLY A 317 29.13 31.04 7.42
CA GLY A 317 28.87 30.03 8.46
C GLY A 317 27.46 29.45 8.41
N THR A 318 27.10 28.66 9.41
CA THR A 318 25.79 27.99 9.47
C THR A 318 24.66 29.00 9.65
N ALA A 319 23.85 29.17 8.61
CA ALA A 319 22.76 30.14 8.54
C ALA A 319 21.61 29.88 9.53
N ILE A 320 21.40 28.62 9.96
CA ILE A 320 20.31 28.25 10.86
C ILE A 320 20.86 27.56 12.10
N LYS A 321 20.42 28.02 13.27
CA LYS A 321 20.78 27.47 14.57
C LYS A 321 19.58 26.83 15.25
N GLN A 322 19.76 25.63 15.77
CA GLN A 322 18.81 24.97 16.65
C GLN A 322 19.18 25.25 18.11
N ILE A 323 18.18 25.61 18.91
CA ILE A 323 18.32 25.89 20.34
C ILE A 323 17.34 25.00 21.11
N ILE A 324 17.86 24.26 22.09
CA ILE A 324 17.12 23.27 22.89
C ILE A 324 17.04 23.79 24.34
N GLY A 325 15.86 23.70 24.98
CA GLY A 325 15.72 23.98 26.42
C GLY A 325 15.32 25.40 26.82
N GLY A 326 14.66 26.15 25.92
CA GLY A 326 13.82 27.31 26.27
C GLY A 326 14.48 28.58 26.82
N SER A 327 15.81 28.68 26.95
CA SER A 327 16.47 29.84 27.61
C SER A 327 17.57 30.55 26.81
N GLY A 328 17.94 30.06 25.62
CA GLY A 328 18.92 30.74 24.77
C GLY A 328 18.27 31.61 23.70
N PHE A 329 18.05 32.90 23.97
CA PHE A 329 17.89 33.86 22.87
C PHE A 329 19.29 34.29 22.40
N PRO A 330 19.64 34.20 21.11
CA PRO A 330 20.81 34.90 20.60
C PRO A 330 20.47 36.40 20.49
N ASN A 331 20.33 37.08 21.64
CA ASN A 331 20.38 38.53 21.70
C ASN A 331 21.85 38.94 21.56
N ALA A 332 22.36 38.92 20.33
CA ALA A 332 23.54 39.71 20.02
C ALA A 332 23.08 41.17 19.91
N GLU A 333 23.45 41.99 20.89
CA GLU A 333 23.19 43.43 20.92
C GLU A 333 23.51 44.05 19.54
N GLY A 334 22.46 44.56 18.86
CA GLY A 334 22.57 45.32 17.63
C GLY A 334 22.15 44.63 16.32
N TYR A 335 21.85 43.31 16.29
CA TYR A 335 21.57 42.60 15.02
C TYR A 335 20.38 41.63 15.10
N ARG A 336 19.51 41.64 14.07
CA ARG A 336 18.23 40.92 14.02
C ARG A 336 18.42 39.43 13.66
N ASN A 337 18.29 38.54 14.65
CA ASN A 337 18.09 37.10 14.45
C ASN A 337 16.58 36.79 14.39
N TYR A 338 16.15 35.88 13.51
CA TYR A 338 14.71 35.61 13.27
C TYR A 338 14.32 34.21 13.72
N CYS A 339 13.21 34.10 14.45
CA CYS A 339 12.64 32.81 14.84
C CYS A 339 11.92 32.19 13.65
N ILE A 340 12.53 31.20 13.00
CA ILE A 340 11.90 30.47 11.89
C ILE A 340 10.74 29.63 12.41
N ALA A 341 10.98 28.82 13.44
CA ALA A 341 9.96 27.94 14.01
C ALA A 341 10.22 27.60 15.47
N ARG A 342 9.14 27.20 16.15
CA ARG A 342 9.20 26.62 17.50
C ARG A 342 8.44 25.30 17.54
N LYS A 343 9.05 24.28 18.12
CA LYS A 343 8.42 23.03 18.51
C LYS A 343 8.14 23.07 20.01
N GLY A 344 6.89 22.83 20.40
CA GLY A 344 6.48 22.72 21.81
C GLY A 344 7.09 21.51 22.53
N GLY A 345 7.19 21.59 23.86
CA GLY A 345 7.59 20.49 24.75
C GLY A 345 6.48 20.15 25.76
N ILE A 346 6.45 18.88 26.19
CA ILE A 346 5.57 18.19 27.18
C ILE A 346 4.18 18.82 27.44
N GLY A 347 3.12 18.11 27.02
CA GLY A 347 1.71 18.44 27.33
C GLY A 347 1.02 19.35 26.31
N SER A 348 1.79 19.96 25.41
CA SER A 348 1.30 20.42 24.10
C SER A 348 1.60 19.32 23.09
N SER A 349 0.67 19.01 22.20
CA SER A 349 0.91 18.14 21.04
C SER A 349 2.22 18.56 20.34
N ASN A 350 2.92 17.61 19.68
CA ASN A 350 4.15 17.83 18.87
C ASN A 350 3.88 18.81 17.69
N VAL A 351 3.51 20.04 18.01
CA VAL A 351 3.06 21.08 17.09
C VAL A 351 4.25 21.96 16.83
N ILE A 352 4.64 21.98 15.56
CA ILE A 352 5.53 23.00 15.04
C ILE A 352 4.66 24.22 14.72
N SER A 353 5.11 25.38 15.17
CA SER A 353 4.53 26.67 14.83
C SER A 353 5.59 27.52 14.14
N SER A 354 5.17 28.28 13.14
CA SER A 354 5.99 29.27 12.46
C SER A 354 5.13 30.48 12.11
N GLU A 355 5.72 31.67 12.24
CA GLU A 355 5.13 32.93 11.78
C GLU A 355 5.55 33.24 10.33
N HIS A 356 6.54 32.53 9.79
CA HIS A 356 7.14 32.82 8.48
C HIS A 356 6.93 31.71 7.43
N PHE A 357 6.65 30.48 7.86
CA PHE A 357 6.57 29.31 6.99
C PHE A 357 5.23 28.59 7.17
N PRO A 358 4.63 28.04 6.09
CA PRO A 358 3.59 27.03 6.26
C PRO A 358 4.18 25.77 6.93
N VAL A 359 3.35 25.04 7.66
CA VAL A 359 3.71 23.74 8.25
C VAL A 359 3.03 22.65 7.43
N ALA A 360 3.79 21.63 7.04
CA ALA A 360 3.29 20.56 6.19
C ALA A 360 2.29 19.68 6.93
N ASN A 361 1.26 19.21 6.23
CA ASN A 361 0.31 18.25 6.74
C ASN A 361 0.83 16.83 6.46
N ILE A 362 1.08 16.07 7.52
CA ILE A 362 1.51 14.68 7.38
C ILE A 362 0.32 13.84 6.89
N VAL A 363 0.46 13.29 5.69
CA VAL A 363 -0.51 12.42 5.03
C VAL A 363 0.06 11.02 4.86
N LYS A 364 -0.82 10.04 4.67
CA LYS A 364 -0.42 8.64 4.47
C LYS A 364 -0.12 8.34 3.01
N ASN A 365 0.92 7.56 2.76
CA ASN A 365 1.21 7.04 1.43
C ASN A 365 0.04 6.20 0.91
N GLN A 366 -0.50 6.59 -0.24
CA GLN A 366 -1.59 5.87 -0.92
C GLN A 366 -1.06 4.81 -1.87
N TRP A 367 0.24 4.86 -2.22
CA TRP A 367 0.85 3.87 -3.11
C TRP A 367 1.42 2.69 -2.31
N ARG A 368 0.57 1.67 -2.11
CA ARG A 368 0.93 0.44 -1.39
C ARG A 368 2.17 -0.23 -1.96
N ASP A 369 2.23 -0.36 -3.28
CA ASP A 369 3.25 -1.16 -3.97
C ASP A 369 4.54 -0.37 -4.23
N GLY A 370 4.60 0.91 -3.83
CA GLY A 370 5.75 1.78 -4.10
C GLY A 370 7.07 1.32 -3.48
N LYS A 371 7.01 0.57 -2.36
CA LYS A 371 8.17 -0.10 -1.73
C LYS A 371 8.61 -1.36 -2.49
N TYR A 372 7.70 -2.02 -3.19
CA TYR A 372 7.89 -3.31 -3.85
C TYR A 372 7.63 -3.17 -5.36
N PRO A 373 8.61 -2.68 -6.15
CA PRO A 373 8.40 -2.47 -7.58
C PRO A 373 7.98 -3.73 -8.34
N ASP A 374 8.35 -4.89 -7.80
CA ASP A 374 7.73 -6.21 -8.00
C ASP A 374 6.24 -6.29 -8.30
N GLU A 375 5.51 -5.49 -7.54
CA GLU A 375 4.06 -5.50 -7.37
C GLU A 375 3.43 -4.23 -7.93
N ALA A 376 4.25 -3.33 -8.50
CA ALA A 376 3.76 -2.15 -9.16
C ALA A 376 2.84 -2.56 -10.31
N ALA A 377 1.63 -2.01 -10.31
CA ALA A 377 0.65 -2.28 -11.35
C ALA A 377 1.10 -1.77 -12.73
N ARG A 378 2.12 -0.89 -12.80
CA ARG A 378 2.59 -0.32 -14.07
C ARG A 378 4.11 -0.27 -14.12
N LEU A 379 4.66 -0.78 -15.22
CA LEU A 379 6.04 -0.63 -15.65
C LEU A 379 6.02 -0.27 -17.14
N LEU A 380 6.94 0.58 -17.61
CA LEU A 380 7.09 0.78 -19.06
C LEU A 380 7.66 -0.48 -19.71
N THR A 381 7.47 -0.60 -21.03
CA THR A 381 7.86 -1.80 -21.78
C THR A 381 9.35 -2.16 -21.67
N ASN A 382 10.22 -1.17 -21.55
CA ASN A 382 11.68 -1.35 -21.45
C ASN A 382 12.17 -1.42 -19.99
N ASP A 383 11.26 -1.32 -19.03
CA ASP A 383 11.57 -1.32 -17.61
C ASP A 383 11.45 -2.72 -17.04
N TYR A 384 12.37 -3.04 -16.14
CA TYR A 384 12.44 -4.36 -15.50
C TYR A 384 12.86 -4.23 -14.04
N VAL A 385 12.37 -5.14 -13.22
CA VAL A 385 12.67 -5.15 -11.79
C VAL A 385 13.84 -6.08 -11.50
N THR A 386 14.78 -5.61 -10.68
CA THR A 386 16.01 -6.32 -10.31
C THR A 386 16.35 -6.11 -8.84
N ASP A 387 17.37 -6.81 -8.35
CA ASP A 387 17.87 -6.62 -6.99
C ASP A 387 18.42 -5.20 -6.81
N ALA A 388 18.08 -4.61 -5.67
CA ALA A 388 18.54 -3.27 -5.35
C ALA A 388 20.07 -3.25 -5.14
N PRO A 389 20.77 -2.21 -5.64
CA PRO A 389 22.15 -1.95 -5.26
C PRO A 389 22.31 -1.83 -3.74
N ALA A 390 23.48 -2.20 -3.22
CA ALA A 390 23.76 -2.19 -1.77
C ALA A 390 23.40 -0.87 -1.06
N ALA A 391 23.57 0.27 -1.74
CA ALA A 391 23.22 1.57 -1.21
C ALA A 391 21.70 1.78 -1.00
N LEU A 392 20.85 1.16 -1.83
CA LEU A 392 19.39 1.14 -1.63
C LEU A 392 18.97 0.06 -0.62
N VAL A 393 19.68 -1.07 -0.57
CA VAL A 393 19.47 -2.11 0.46
C VAL A 393 19.70 -1.57 1.87
N ALA A 394 20.71 -0.71 2.04
CA ALA A 394 20.97 -0.03 3.31
C ALA A 394 19.82 0.91 3.76
N LEU A 395 18.96 1.31 2.83
CA LEU A 395 17.75 2.11 3.08
C LEU A 395 16.48 1.25 3.22
N GLY A 396 16.63 -0.08 3.25
CA GLY A 396 15.51 -1.02 3.41
C GLY A 396 14.81 -1.43 2.11
N PHE A 397 15.37 -1.10 0.94
CA PHE A 397 14.83 -1.52 -0.36
C PHE A 397 15.58 -2.73 -0.91
N THR A 398 14.88 -3.85 -1.11
CA THR A 398 15.48 -5.09 -1.63
C THR A 398 15.40 -5.19 -3.16
N ARG A 399 14.48 -4.45 -3.78
CA ARG A 399 14.19 -4.50 -5.22
C ARG A 399 14.12 -3.08 -5.79
N CYS A 400 14.48 -2.91 -7.05
CA CYS A 400 14.46 -1.63 -7.76
C CYS A 400 14.11 -1.81 -9.23
N VAL A 401 13.65 -0.75 -9.88
CA VAL A 401 13.38 -0.71 -11.33
C VAL A 401 14.58 -0.16 -12.05
N LYS A 402 14.97 -0.80 -13.14
CA LYS A 402 15.93 -0.31 -14.13
C LYS A 402 15.27 -0.29 -15.50
N SER A 403 15.87 0.44 -16.42
CA SER A 403 15.47 0.42 -17.82
C SER A 403 16.64 0.08 -18.73
N THR A 404 16.34 -0.57 -19.84
CA THR A 404 17.24 -0.63 -20.99
C THR A 404 17.16 0.64 -21.85
N ASP A 405 16.28 1.59 -21.49
CA ASP A 405 16.06 2.86 -22.18
C ASP A 405 16.55 4.06 -21.32
N THR A 406 16.41 5.27 -21.86
CA THR A 406 16.75 6.52 -21.15
C THR A 406 15.74 6.90 -20.07
N ASP A 407 14.55 6.31 -20.12
CA ASP A 407 13.42 6.64 -19.27
C ASP A 407 13.13 5.45 -18.35
N ILE A 408 13.04 5.70 -17.04
CA ILE A 408 12.78 4.66 -16.05
C ILE A 408 11.58 5.08 -15.24
N TYR A 409 10.49 4.32 -15.30
CA TYR A 409 9.24 4.68 -14.64
C TYR A 409 8.53 3.45 -14.08
N TYR A 410 7.96 3.62 -12.90
CA TYR A 410 6.98 2.67 -12.39
C TYR A 410 5.88 3.40 -11.65
N GLY A 411 4.74 2.75 -11.55
CA GLY A 411 3.52 3.46 -11.19
C GLY A 411 2.38 2.57 -10.77
N GLY A 412 1.21 3.20 -10.71
CA GLY A 412 -0.02 2.56 -10.29
C GLY A 412 -1.24 3.33 -10.76
N ASP A 413 -2.39 2.81 -10.33
CA ASP A 413 -3.68 3.41 -10.61
C ASP A 413 -4.10 4.35 -9.45
N ILE A 414 -4.73 5.46 -9.80
CA ILE A 414 -5.30 6.42 -8.85
C ILE A 414 -6.70 5.91 -8.49
N GLY A 415 -6.92 5.59 -7.22
CA GLY A 415 -8.16 4.94 -6.75
C GLY A 415 -9.44 5.73 -7.03
N GLN A 416 -9.34 7.04 -7.23
CA GLN A 416 -10.40 7.91 -7.73
C GLN A 416 -9.83 8.85 -8.79
N PRO A 417 -10.56 9.12 -9.89
CA PRO A 417 -10.11 10.10 -10.87
C PRO A 417 -9.79 11.44 -10.21
N THR A 418 -8.65 12.05 -10.56
CA THR A 418 -8.30 13.37 -10.02
C THR A 418 -9.29 14.43 -10.48
N ARG A 419 -9.40 15.51 -9.70
CA ARG A 419 -10.10 16.72 -10.08
C ARG A 419 -9.11 17.87 -10.21
N VAL A 420 -9.48 18.91 -10.95
CA VAL A 420 -8.76 20.18 -10.96
C VAL A 420 -8.59 20.65 -9.52
N LYS A 421 -7.38 21.11 -9.16
CA LYS A 421 -6.94 21.49 -7.81
C LYS A 421 -6.70 20.33 -6.84
N THR A 422 -6.87 19.07 -7.23
CA THR A 422 -6.38 17.94 -6.42
C THR A 422 -4.88 18.14 -6.16
N LYS A 423 -4.53 18.20 -4.88
CA LYS A 423 -3.16 18.28 -4.40
C LYS A 423 -2.51 16.91 -4.53
N VAL A 424 -1.24 16.92 -4.92
CA VAL A 424 -0.45 15.72 -5.07
C VAL A 424 0.89 15.88 -4.35
N PHE A 425 1.36 14.78 -3.77
CA PHE A 425 2.74 14.62 -3.29
C PHE A 425 3.33 13.36 -3.92
N ALA A 426 4.59 13.42 -4.35
CA ALA A 426 5.33 12.24 -4.75
C ALA A 426 6.77 12.27 -4.23
N ARG A 427 7.31 11.09 -3.91
CA ARG A 427 8.72 10.85 -3.57
C ARG A 427 9.19 9.53 -4.17
N PHE A 428 10.47 9.45 -4.53
CA PHE A 428 11.17 8.19 -4.78
C PHE A 428 12.68 8.33 -4.52
N TYR A 429 13.38 7.20 -4.52
CA TYR A 429 14.82 7.10 -4.35
C TYR A 429 15.48 6.75 -5.68
N LEU A 430 16.48 7.54 -6.08
CA LEU A 430 17.25 7.34 -7.29
C LEU A 430 18.66 6.89 -6.94
N HIS A 431 19.07 5.76 -7.51
CA HIS A 431 20.46 5.32 -7.56
C HIS A 431 21.06 5.58 -8.96
N THR A 432 22.32 5.99 -9.00
CA THR A 432 23.13 6.12 -10.22
C THR A 432 24.44 5.36 -10.09
N ALA A 433 24.85 4.66 -11.14
CA ALA A 433 26.13 3.97 -11.20
C ALA A 433 27.32 4.94 -11.32
N VAL A 434 27.08 6.19 -11.76
CA VAL A 434 28.09 7.23 -11.90
C VAL A 434 27.88 8.27 -10.81
N ALA A 435 28.91 8.51 -10.00
CA ALA A 435 28.86 9.46 -8.89
C ALA A 435 28.32 10.84 -9.36
N ASP A 436 27.34 11.36 -8.63
CA ASP A 436 26.69 12.65 -8.81
C ASP A 436 25.95 12.86 -10.14
N ASN A 437 25.77 11.80 -10.92
CA ASN A 437 25.00 11.84 -12.17
C ASN A 437 23.53 11.44 -11.94
N PHE A 438 22.74 12.36 -11.39
CA PHE A 438 21.29 12.18 -11.17
C PHE A 438 20.41 12.68 -12.34
N GLY A 439 21.03 13.17 -13.42
CA GLY A 439 20.39 13.61 -14.67
C GLY A 439 19.49 14.86 -14.56
N THR A 440 18.67 15.10 -15.59
CA THR A 440 18.04 16.42 -15.88
C THR A 440 16.73 16.73 -15.17
N GLY A 441 16.22 15.83 -14.32
CA GLY A 441 15.06 16.09 -13.46
C GLY A 441 14.03 14.97 -13.52
N PRO A 442 13.58 14.44 -12.38
CA PRO A 442 12.52 13.45 -12.35
C PRO A 442 11.12 14.03 -12.21
N TYR A 443 10.14 13.23 -12.62
CA TYR A 443 8.75 13.65 -12.70
C TYR A 443 7.81 12.60 -12.10
N LEU A 444 6.69 13.09 -11.58
CA LEU A 444 5.45 12.32 -11.52
C LEU A 444 4.67 12.65 -12.79
N VAL A 445 4.25 11.65 -13.54
CA VAL A 445 3.50 11.82 -14.80
C VAL A 445 2.09 11.27 -14.62
N HIS A 446 1.08 11.97 -15.15
CA HIS A 446 -0.34 11.61 -15.03
C HIS A 446 -0.94 11.21 -16.38
N PHE A 447 -1.79 10.18 -16.34
CA PHE A 447 -2.41 9.63 -17.54
C PHE A 447 -3.91 9.35 -17.34
N TRP A 448 -4.64 9.38 -18.44
CA TRP A 448 -5.98 8.81 -18.54
C TRP A 448 -5.94 7.27 -18.54
N LYS A 449 -7.13 6.65 -18.42
CA LYS A 449 -7.30 5.19 -18.43
C LYS A 449 -6.89 4.54 -19.77
N ASP A 450 -6.69 5.29 -20.83
CA ASP A 450 -6.23 4.83 -22.13
C ASP A 450 -4.72 5.04 -22.36
N GLU A 451 -3.95 5.42 -21.31
CA GLU A 451 -2.53 5.80 -21.39
C GLU A 451 -2.26 7.10 -22.16
N THR A 452 -3.27 7.98 -22.33
CA THR A 452 -3.03 9.33 -22.85
C THR A 452 -2.41 10.23 -21.78
N PHE A 453 -1.27 10.87 -22.10
CA PHE A 453 -0.57 11.79 -21.21
C PHE A 453 -1.40 13.06 -20.93
N LEU A 454 -1.44 13.49 -19.67
CA LEU A 454 -2.14 14.71 -19.25
C LEU A 454 -1.23 15.82 -18.76
N GLY A 455 -0.14 15.46 -18.08
CA GLY A 455 0.72 16.44 -17.44
C GLY A 455 1.71 15.78 -16.50
N ASN A 456 2.60 16.59 -15.94
CA ASN A 456 3.60 16.13 -15.00
C ASN A 456 3.79 17.11 -13.84
N VAL A 457 4.35 16.58 -12.75
CA VAL A 457 4.84 17.35 -11.60
C VAL A 457 6.35 17.13 -11.51
N THR A 458 7.11 18.21 -11.57
CA THR A 458 8.56 18.17 -11.43
C THR A 458 8.95 17.87 -9.98
N LEU A 459 9.82 16.88 -9.80
CA LEU A 459 10.35 16.51 -8.50
C LEU A 459 11.75 17.10 -8.34
N SER A 460 12.02 17.68 -7.18
CA SER A 460 13.32 18.27 -6.85
C SER A 460 14.08 17.40 -5.86
N MET A 461 15.41 17.44 -5.91
CA MET A 461 16.25 16.70 -4.97
C MET A 461 15.92 17.16 -3.54
N GLU A 462 15.38 16.25 -2.75
CA GLU A 462 15.05 16.48 -1.34
C GLU A 462 16.33 16.43 -0.51
N LYS A 463 17.11 15.37 -0.70
CA LYS A 463 18.34 15.06 0.05
C LYS A 463 19.27 14.20 -0.79
N LYS A 464 20.56 14.51 -0.76
CA LYS A 464 21.62 13.62 -1.25
C LYS A 464 22.02 12.69 -0.10
N ILE A 465 21.84 11.39 -0.27
CA ILE A 465 22.21 10.40 0.75
C ILE A 465 23.71 10.10 0.67
N ASN A 466 24.20 9.90 -0.55
CA ASN A 466 25.63 9.77 -0.86
C ASN A 466 25.86 10.16 -2.34
N SER A 467 27.07 9.93 -2.87
CA SER A 467 27.40 10.24 -4.27
C SER A 467 26.56 9.47 -5.30
N ASN A 468 25.94 8.36 -4.93
CA ASN A 468 25.23 7.48 -5.85
C ASN A 468 23.72 7.42 -5.58
N VAL A 469 23.25 7.91 -4.43
CA VAL A 469 21.84 7.83 -4.03
C VAL A 469 21.32 9.19 -3.57
N ALA A 470 20.16 9.57 -4.10
CA ALA A 470 19.44 10.77 -3.70
C ALA A 470 17.93 10.51 -3.63
N ILE A 471 17.27 11.28 -2.78
CA ILE A 471 15.81 11.32 -2.64
C ILE A 471 15.30 12.47 -3.49
N PHE A 472 14.25 12.23 -4.28
CA PHE A 472 13.54 13.27 -5.02
C PHE A 472 12.10 13.33 -4.56
N SER A 473 11.60 14.54 -4.32
CA SER A 473 10.19 14.75 -3.96
C SER A 473 9.64 16.06 -4.50
N GLY A 474 8.32 16.15 -4.57
CA GLY A 474 7.61 17.35 -4.99
C GLY A 474 6.13 17.28 -4.62
N SER A 475 5.53 18.45 -4.52
CA SER A 475 4.09 18.63 -4.31
C SER A 475 3.57 19.67 -5.28
N ALA A 476 2.36 19.49 -5.79
CA ALA A 476 1.71 20.45 -6.68
C ALA A 476 0.18 20.33 -6.59
N ALA A 477 -0.54 21.26 -7.20
CA ALA A 477 -1.93 21.08 -7.57
C ALA A 477 -2.01 20.60 -9.02
N VAL A 478 -2.83 19.59 -9.30
CA VAL A 478 -3.04 19.15 -10.69
C VAL A 478 -3.97 20.14 -11.42
N GLY A 479 -3.62 20.45 -12.67
CA GLY A 479 -4.34 21.39 -13.53
C GLY A 479 -5.37 20.74 -14.47
N PHE A 480 -5.74 19.48 -14.23
CA PHE A 480 -6.59 18.68 -15.13
C PHE A 480 -7.52 17.74 -14.36
N ASP A 481 -8.64 17.37 -15.01
CA ASP A 481 -9.59 16.38 -14.53
C ASP A 481 -9.32 14.99 -15.12
N GLY A 482 -9.68 13.95 -14.36
CA GLY A 482 -9.83 12.60 -14.88
C GLY A 482 -8.55 11.77 -14.98
N ALA A 483 -7.44 12.18 -14.35
CA ALA A 483 -6.28 11.29 -14.29
C ALA A 483 -6.62 10.05 -13.46
N ASN A 484 -6.33 8.88 -14.02
CA ASN A 484 -6.57 7.59 -13.39
C ASN A 484 -5.29 6.81 -13.12
N ARG A 485 -4.16 7.28 -13.64
CA ARG A 485 -2.88 6.58 -13.60
C ARG A 485 -1.76 7.55 -13.35
N PHE A 486 -0.71 7.04 -12.73
CA PHE A 486 0.52 7.78 -12.53
C PHE A 486 1.76 6.93 -12.73
N TYR A 487 2.86 7.58 -13.09
CA TYR A 487 4.20 7.02 -13.14
C TYR A 487 5.16 7.95 -12.43
N VAL A 488 6.14 7.40 -11.70
CA VAL A 488 7.20 8.17 -11.04
C VAL A 488 8.55 7.72 -11.56
N GLY A 489 9.39 8.67 -11.96
CA GLY A 489 10.74 8.35 -12.39
C GLY A 489 11.46 9.47 -13.17
N PRO A 490 12.75 9.28 -13.47
CA PRO A 490 13.54 10.19 -14.28
C PRO A 490 13.37 9.97 -15.79
N ALA A 491 13.51 11.06 -16.57
CA ALA A 491 13.59 11.04 -18.03
C ALA A 491 15.00 11.42 -18.54
N GLY A 492 15.41 10.88 -19.68
CA GLY A 492 16.64 11.29 -20.37
C GLY A 492 17.94 10.88 -19.65
N MET A 493 17.92 9.73 -18.96
CA MET A 493 19.08 9.13 -18.32
C MET A 493 19.95 8.34 -19.31
N THR A 494 21.14 7.95 -18.87
CA THR A 494 21.93 6.94 -19.60
C THR A 494 21.33 5.56 -19.35
N ALA A 495 21.03 4.83 -20.44
CA ALA A 495 20.40 3.51 -20.35
C ALA A 495 21.19 2.55 -19.44
N GLY A 496 20.47 1.83 -18.57
CA GLY A 496 21.04 0.81 -17.67
C GLY A 496 21.89 1.32 -16.49
N THR A 497 22.17 2.63 -16.37
CA THR A 497 23.04 3.14 -15.29
C THR A 497 22.28 3.59 -14.03
N HIS A 498 20.96 3.73 -14.12
CA HIS A 498 20.13 4.24 -13.04
C HIS A 498 19.17 3.18 -12.52
N ALA A 499 18.77 3.32 -11.26
CA ALA A 499 17.76 2.47 -10.64
C ALA A 499 16.86 3.29 -9.71
N ILE A 500 15.56 3.01 -9.70
CA ILE A 500 14.58 3.70 -8.86
C ILE A 500 13.88 2.73 -7.90
N ALA A 501 13.58 3.21 -6.69
CA ALA A 501 12.87 2.45 -5.65
C ALA A 501 12.13 3.38 -4.69
N GLY A 502 11.32 2.80 -3.79
CA GLY A 502 10.77 3.50 -2.63
C GLY A 502 9.77 4.61 -2.97
N GLY A 503 8.93 4.37 -3.97
CA GLY A 503 7.90 5.29 -4.42
C GLY A 503 6.86 5.56 -3.34
N GLN A 504 6.51 6.84 -3.16
CA GLN A 504 5.45 7.28 -2.27
C GLN A 504 4.61 8.31 -3.01
N VAL A 505 3.29 8.17 -2.98
CA VAL A 505 2.37 9.09 -3.66
C VAL A 505 1.13 9.31 -2.81
N TRP A 506 0.60 10.52 -2.87
CA TRP A 506 -0.70 10.87 -2.28
C TRP A 506 -1.43 11.85 -3.18
N PHE A 507 -2.76 11.68 -3.30
CA PHE A 507 -3.70 12.56 -3.98
C PHE A 507 -4.85 12.93 -3.03
N GLY A 508 -5.24 14.21 -3.01
CA GLY A 508 -6.41 14.67 -2.25
C GLY A 508 -6.49 16.19 -2.14
N ASP A 509 -7.19 16.71 -1.13
CA ASP A 509 -7.47 18.16 -1.02
C ASP A 509 -6.69 18.86 0.12
N THR A 510 -5.88 18.11 0.87
CA THR A 510 -4.98 18.61 1.89
C THR A 510 -3.89 19.52 1.31
N GLU A 511 -3.82 20.76 1.81
CA GLU A 511 -2.74 21.70 1.48
C GLU A 511 -1.40 21.28 2.09
N TRP A 512 -0.30 21.53 1.37
CA TRP A 512 1.07 21.13 1.75
C TRP A 512 1.17 19.68 2.24
N PRO A 513 0.71 18.70 1.44
CA PRO A 513 0.77 17.30 1.82
C PRO A 513 2.23 16.84 1.91
N TRP A 514 2.55 16.05 2.93
CA TRP A 514 3.86 15.44 3.09
C TRP A 514 3.74 14.02 3.62
N ILE A 515 4.45 13.09 2.98
CA ILE A 515 4.53 11.70 3.45
C ILE A 515 5.81 11.54 4.25
N SER A 516 5.75 10.95 5.45
CA SER A 516 6.96 10.61 6.22
C SER A 516 7.85 9.65 5.45
N ARG A 517 9.18 9.77 5.55
CA ARG A 517 10.11 8.98 4.69
C ARG A 517 9.99 7.48 4.89
N ASP A 518 9.61 7.04 6.09
CA ASP A 518 9.41 5.64 6.44
C ASP A 518 7.94 5.18 6.28
N ASP A 519 7.04 6.07 5.86
CA ASP A 519 5.62 5.76 5.64
C ASP A 519 5.44 5.03 4.31
N TYR A 520 5.76 3.74 4.36
CA TYR A 520 5.25 2.77 3.42
C TYR A 520 4.06 2.09 4.07
N ALA A 521 3.12 1.60 3.26
CA ALA A 521 2.14 0.66 3.78
C ALA A 521 2.91 -0.39 4.60
N PRO A 522 2.43 -0.75 5.81
CA PRO A 522 2.94 -1.91 6.51
C PRO A 522 3.16 -3.02 5.51
N ASP A 523 4.21 -3.79 5.73
CA ASP A 523 4.61 -4.88 4.86
C ASP A 523 3.53 -5.98 4.92
N TYR A 524 2.38 -5.67 4.32
CA TYR A 524 1.12 -6.37 4.25
C TYR A 524 1.34 -7.42 3.17
N GLY A 525 2.13 -8.43 3.53
CA GLY A 525 2.37 -9.66 2.80
C GLY A 525 2.31 -9.58 1.28
N SER A 526 3.48 -9.67 0.62
CA SER A 526 3.61 -9.67 -0.84
C SER A 526 2.49 -10.45 -1.55
N MET A 527 1.90 -9.83 -2.56
CA MET A 527 0.87 -10.44 -3.40
C MET A 527 1.42 -11.45 -4.42
N ARG A 528 2.74 -11.69 -4.41
CA ARG A 528 3.38 -12.66 -5.28
C ARG A 528 3.19 -14.08 -4.76
N PRO A 529 2.65 -15.02 -5.53
CA PRO A 529 2.57 -16.42 -5.12
C PRO A 529 3.93 -16.98 -4.71
N ILE A 530 3.97 -17.82 -3.69
CA ILE A 530 5.14 -18.62 -3.32
C ILE A 530 4.76 -20.09 -3.19
N ILE A 531 5.43 -20.94 -3.96
CA ILE A 531 5.27 -22.41 -3.96
C ILE A 531 6.62 -23.15 -3.83
N GLY A 532 7.75 -22.46 -3.93
CA GLY A 532 9.08 -23.10 -4.02
C GLY A 532 9.41 -23.59 -5.44
N LYS A 533 10.45 -24.43 -5.57
CA LYS A 533 10.94 -24.95 -6.87
C LYS A 533 10.38 -26.31 -7.29
N ASP A 534 9.78 -27.06 -6.36
CA ASP A 534 9.41 -28.46 -6.55
C ASP A 534 7.91 -28.67 -6.24
N ILE A 535 7.21 -29.42 -7.10
CA ILE A 535 5.90 -30.01 -6.81
C ILE A 535 6.07 -31.52 -6.71
N TRP A 536 5.61 -32.11 -5.60
CA TRP A 536 5.71 -33.54 -5.32
C TRP A 536 4.34 -34.19 -5.38
N ALA A 537 4.20 -35.21 -6.23
CA ALA A 537 2.93 -35.90 -6.43
C ALA A 537 3.12 -37.41 -6.63
N VAL A 538 2.01 -38.14 -6.58
CA VAL A 538 1.96 -39.58 -6.81
C VAL A 538 0.87 -39.88 -7.85
N SER A 539 1.19 -40.72 -8.83
CA SER A 539 0.26 -41.13 -9.89
C SER A 539 -1.06 -41.64 -9.32
N GLY A 540 -2.18 -41.23 -9.93
CA GLY A 540 -3.54 -41.53 -9.46
C GLY A 540 -4.00 -40.79 -8.20
N ARG A 541 -3.21 -39.86 -7.65
CA ARG A 541 -3.54 -39.10 -6.43
C ARG A 541 -3.54 -37.59 -6.72
N PRO A 542 -4.68 -36.99 -7.11
CA PRO A 542 -4.77 -35.56 -7.39
C PRO A 542 -4.28 -34.71 -6.22
N LEU A 543 -3.48 -33.69 -6.53
CA LEU A 543 -2.90 -32.77 -5.54
C LEU A 543 -3.68 -31.45 -5.55
N PRO A 544 -4.38 -31.08 -4.47
CA PRO A 544 -5.04 -29.77 -4.38
C PRO A 544 -4.03 -28.63 -4.42
N TYR A 545 -4.42 -27.51 -4.99
CA TYR A 545 -3.67 -26.26 -4.93
C TYR A 545 -4.60 -25.13 -4.50
N TYR A 546 -4.17 -24.36 -3.50
CA TYR A 546 -4.93 -23.26 -2.89
C TYR A 546 -4.20 -21.92 -3.15
N PRO A 547 -4.60 -21.14 -4.17
CA PRO A 547 -3.93 -19.89 -4.55
C PRO A 547 -3.77 -18.90 -3.39
N LYS A 548 -4.81 -18.71 -2.57
CA LYS A 548 -4.79 -17.81 -1.40
C LYS A 548 -3.68 -18.14 -0.40
N ASN A 549 -3.36 -19.42 -0.22
CA ASN A 549 -2.30 -19.83 0.69
C ASN A 549 -0.89 -19.54 0.17
N THR A 550 -0.74 -19.06 -1.06
CA THR A 550 0.57 -18.74 -1.65
C THR A 550 0.90 -17.26 -1.62
N VAL A 551 -0.03 -16.39 -1.21
CA VAL A 551 0.18 -14.94 -1.14
C VAL A 551 0.16 -14.47 0.30
N GLY A 552 0.76 -13.29 0.57
CA GLY A 552 0.87 -12.77 1.93
C GLY A 552 -0.43 -12.16 2.46
N LEU A 553 -1.36 -11.78 1.60
CA LEU A 553 -2.72 -11.37 1.96
C LEU A 553 -3.74 -12.36 1.41
N ARG A 554 -4.53 -12.95 2.31
CA ARG A 554 -5.70 -13.75 1.99
C ARG A 554 -6.91 -12.83 2.08
N ASP A 555 -7.49 -12.52 0.94
CA ASP A 555 -8.75 -11.80 0.80
C ASP A 555 -9.44 -12.37 -0.44
N ASP A 556 -10.76 -12.29 -0.47
CA ASP A 556 -11.64 -13.11 -1.31
C ASP A 556 -11.52 -12.81 -2.81
N PHE A 557 -10.85 -11.73 -3.19
CA PHE A 557 -10.83 -11.24 -4.57
C PHE A 557 -9.46 -10.86 -5.11
N ILE A 558 -8.34 -11.38 -4.58
CA ILE A 558 -7.02 -10.87 -4.97
C ILE A 558 -6.27 -11.71 -6.02
N LEU A 559 -6.54 -13.01 -6.21
CA LEU A 559 -5.67 -13.83 -7.07
C LEU A 559 -6.41 -14.88 -7.88
N ARG A 560 -6.19 -14.87 -9.20
CA ARG A 560 -6.43 -16.04 -10.07
C ARG A 560 -5.12 -16.76 -10.28
N SER A 561 -5.10 -18.08 -10.13
CA SER A 561 -3.94 -18.89 -10.48
C SER A 561 -4.30 -20.04 -11.40
N GLY A 562 -3.34 -20.46 -12.19
CA GLY A 562 -3.41 -21.69 -12.95
C GLY A 562 -2.08 -22.43 -12.91
N PHE A 563 -2.15 -23.72 -13.21
CA PHE A 563 -0.99 -24.57 -13.38
C PHE A 563 -0.97 -25.11 -14.81
N TYR A 564 0.17 -25.01 -15.46
CA TYR A 564 0.41 -25.50 -16.81
C TYR A 564 1.61 -26.45 -16.82
N THR A 565 1.51 -27.53 -17.57
CA THR A 565 2.59 -28.51 -17.78
C THR A 565 2.43 -29.18 -19.14
N LEU A 566 3.54 -29.69 -19.68
CA LEU A 566 3.54 -30.48 -20.90
C LEU A 566 4.28 -31.78 -20.65
N LYS A 567 3.56 -32.90 -20.70
CA LYS A 567 4.16 -34.23 -20.68
C LYS A 567 4.79 -34.49 -22.05
N GLY A 568 6.05 -34.91 -22.09
CA GLY A 568 6.85 -34.92 -23.33
C GLY A 568 6.27 -35.72 -24.50
N THR A 569 5.35 -36.66 -24.25
CA THR A 569 4.63 -37.43 -25.27
C THR A 569 3.43 -36.70 -25.87
N ASP A 570 2.99 -35.61 -25.25
CA ASP A 570 1.70 -35.01 -25.52
C ASP A 570 1.84 -33.88 -26.54
N LYS A 571 0.82 -33.74 -27.40
CA LYS A 571 0.77 -32.68 -28.43
C LYS A 571 0.22 -31.35 -27.89
N TYR A 572 -0.50 -31.40 -26.77
CA TYR A 572 -1.14 -30.25 -26.16
C TYR A 572 -0.76 -30.17 -24.68
N PRO A 573 -0.50 -28.96 -24.16
CA PRO A 573 -0.24 -28.81 -22.74
C PRO A 573 -1.50 -29.06 -21.92
N HIS A 574 -1.30 -29.63 -20.74
CA HIS A 574 -2.33 -29.70 -19.72
C HIS A 574 -2.33 -28.39 -18.92
N PHE A 575 -3.50 -27.82 -18.68
CA PHE A 575 -3.66 -26.67 -17.81
C PHE A 575 -4.93 -26.77 -16.97
N VAL A 576 -4.89 -26.17 -15.79
CA VAL A 576 -6.02 -26.02 -14.88
C VAL A 576 -5.93 -24.66 -14.20
N GLU A 577 -7.06 -24.02 -13.94
CA GLU A 577 -7.12 -22.71 -13.30
C GLU A 577 -8.23 -22.66 -12.24
N GLY A 578 -8.06 -21.76 -11.27
CA GLY A 578 -9.02 -21.52 -10.21
C GLY A 578 -8.64 -20.32 -9.35
N ASP A 579 -9.65 -19.72 -8.72
CA ASP A 579 -9.49 -18.58 -7.82
C ASP A 579 -9.34 -19.06 -6.35
N GLU A 580 -10.17 -20.03 -5.94
CA GLU A 580 -10.14 -20.60 -4.58
C GLU A 580 -9.30 -21.89 -4.48
N GLN A 581 -9.47 -22.79 -5.45
CA GLN A 581 -8.74 -24.05 -5.50
C GLN A 581 -8.76 -24.63 -6.91
N PHE A 582 -7.77 -25.47 -7.22
CA PHE A 582 -7.82 -26.40 -8.34
C PHE A 582 -7.05 -27.69 -8.03
N LEU A 583 -7.31 -28.75 -8.80
CA LEU A 583 -6.64 -30.04 -8.63
C LEU A 583 -5.58 -30.23 -9.73
N ILE A 584 -4.33 -30.45 -9.32
CA ILE A 584 -3.26 -30.87 -10.21
C ILE A 584 -3.38 -32.39 -10.37
N ASN A 585 -3.58 -32.85 -11.62
CA ASN A 585 -3.59 -34.28 -11.93
C ASN A 585 -2.17 -34.76 -12.26
N PRO A 586 -1.52 -35.60 -11.42
CA PRO A 586 -0.14 -36.02 -11.62
C PRO A 586 0.07 -36.84 -12.89
N ASP A 587 -0.95 -37.57 -13.33
CA ASP A 587 -0.85 -38.46 -14.50
C ASP A 587 -0.72 -37.67 -15.82
N LEU A 588 -1.11 -36.39 -15.80
CA LEU A 588 -1.03 -35.45 -16.92
C LEU A 588 0.20 -34.54 -16.84
N CYS A 589 1.03 -34.68 -15.81
CA CYS A 589 2.20 -33.83 -15.62
C CYS A 589 3.42 -34.34 -16.38
N GLY A 590 4.18 -33.41 -16.97
CA GLY A 590 5.57 -33.64 -17.36
C GLY A 590 6.53 -33.43 -16.18
N THR A 591 7.84 -33.41 -16.42
CA THR A 591 8.86 -33.13 -15.39
C THR A 591 9.01 -31.65 -15.06
N THR A 592 8.37 -30.77 -15.84
CA THR A 592 8.38 -29.32 -15.65
C THR A 592 6.97 -28.77 -15.71
N GLY A 593 6.69 -27.74 -14.93
CA GLY A 593 5.45 -26.98 -14.97
C GLY A 593 5.66 -25.51 -14.65
N LYS A 594 4.59 -24.73 -14.76
CA LYS A 594 4.55 -23.34 -14.30
C LYS A 594 3.26 -23.09 -13.54
N VAL A 595 3.38 -22.45 -12.40
CA VAL A 595 2.25 -21.77 -11.76
C VAL A 595 2.20 -20.36 -12.33
N VAL A 596 1.06 -19.99 -12.90
CA VAL A 596 0.83 -18.67 -13.47
C VAL A 596 -0.26 -18.00 -12.67
N SER A 597 0.01 -16.81 -12.16
CA SER A 597 -0.97 -16.07 -11.37
C SER A 597 -1.15 -14.65 -11.88
N ARG A 598 -2.33 -14.11 -11.59
CA ARG A 598 -2.72 -12.74 -11.92
C ARG A 598 -3.49 -12.14 -10.76
N LEU A 599 -3.14 -10.91 -10.42
CA LEU A 599 -3.89 -10.14 -9.44
C LEU A 599 -5.28 -9.79 -9.97
N LEU A 600 -6.26 -9.98 -9.10
CA LEU A 600 -7.65 -9.59 -9.30
C LEU A 600 -7.91 -8.35 -8.42
N GLY A 601 -8.74 -7.43 -8.91
CA GLY A 601 -9.12 -6.23 -8.17
C GLY A 601 -9.11 -4.93 -9.00
N PRO A 602 -9.70 -3.85 -8.48
CA PRO A 602 -9.62 -2.53 -9.09
C PRO A 602 -8.16 -2.09 -9.22
N GLY A 603 -7.75 -1.75 -10.44
CA GLY A 603 -6.41 -1.24 -10.75
C GLY A 603 -5.31 -2.29 -10.94
N ALA A 604 -5.62 -3.59 -10.81
CA ALA A 604 -4.68 -4.64 -11.18
C ALA A 604 -4.46 -4.67 -12.70
N ASP A 605 -3.20 -4.68 -13.14
CA ASP A 605 -2.88 -4.77 -14.56
C ASP A 605 -3.22 -6.15 -15.12
N LYS A 606 -4.19 -6.16 -16.05
CA LYS A 606 -4.67 -7.36 -16.70
C LYS A 606 -3.65 -7.93 -17.70
N THR A 607 -2.61 -7.20 -18.06
CA THR A 607 -1.52 -7.63 -18.94
C THR A 607 -0.39 -8.33 -18.19
N GLN A 608 -0.23 -8.07 -16.89
CA GLN A 608 0.83 -8.66 -16.09
C GLN A 608 0.50 -10.08 -15.62
N ARG A 609 1.46 -11.00 -15.71
CA ARG A 609 1.39 -12.35 -15.15
C ARG A 609 2.62 -12.62 -14.30
N LEU A 610 2.41 -13.26 -13.16
CA LEU A 610 3.48 -13.79 -12.33
C LEU A 610 3.65 -15.26 -12.67
N GLU A 611 4.84 -15.64 -13.13
CA GLU A 611 5.16 -17.03 -13.44
C GLU A 611 6.16 -17.59 -12.43
N SER A 612 5.83 -18.73 -11.83
CA SER A 612 6.73 -19.52 -10.99
C SER A 612 7.01 -20.86 -11.68
N PRO A 613 8.20 -21.04 -12.28
CA PRO A 613 8.59 -22.32 -12.84
C PRO A 613 8.81 -23.33 -11.71
N VAL A 614 8.39 -24.58 -11.94
CA VAL A 614 8.52 -25.67 -10.99
C VAL A 614 9.01 -26.95 -11.67
N THR A 615 9.83 -27.71 -10.96
CA THR A 615 10.12 -29.10 -11.29
C THR A 615 9.00 -29.96 -10.70
N VAL A 616 8.45 -30.86 -11.50
CA VAL A 616 7.34 -31.73 -11.08
C VAL A 616 7.85 -33.16 -10.96
N HIS A 617 7.68 -33.72 -9.76
CA HIS A 617 8.10 -35.06 -9.41
C HIS A 617 6.86 -35.92 -9.22
N VAL A 618 6.72 -36.98 -10.03
CA VAL A 618 5.58 -37.90 -9.97
C VAL A 618 6.07 -39.32 -9.70
N ALA A 619 5.79 -39.82 -8.49
CA ALA A 619 6.07 -41.20 -8.15
C ALA A 619 4.99 -42.12 -8.75
N PRO A 620 5.29 -43.37 -9.11
CA PRO A 620 4.29 -44.33 -9.56
C PRO A 620 3.26 -44.62 -8.46
N ALA A 621 2.08 -45.13 -8.81
CA ALA A 621 1.04 -45.47 -7.83
C ALA A 621 1.46 -46.59 -6.86
N SER A 622 2.47 -47.40 -7.22
CA SER A 622 3.09 -48.40 -6.36
C SER A 622 4.61 -48.40 -6.54
N LYS A 623 5.36 -48.58 -5.46
CA LYS A 623 6.83 -48.59 -5.44
C LYS A 623 7.31 -49.48 -4.31
N THR A 624 8.24 -50.39 -4.58
CA THR A 624 8.95 -51.14 -3.54
C THR A 624 10.26 -50.44 -3.22
N ALA A 625 10.40 -49.95 -1.98
CA ALA A 625 11.62 -49.33 -1.48
C ALA A 625 11.69 -49.44 0.05
N ALA A 626 12.88 -49.26 0.60
CA ALA A 626 13.09 -49.07 2.04
C ALA A 626 13.75 -47.70 2.29
N LYS A 627 13.28 -46.95 3.28
CA LYS A 627 13.78 -45.59 3.59
C LYS A 627 13.94 -45.38 5.10
N LYS A 628 15.06 -44.80 5.52
CA LYS A 628 15.23 -44.29 6.89
C LYS A 628 14.87 -42.81 6.93
N VAL A 629 13.87 -42.43 7.73
CA VAL A 629 13.30 -41.08 7.75
C VAL A 629 13.42 -40.48 9.16
N LEU A 630 13.97 -39.28 9.25
CA LEU A 630 13.94 -38.45 10.46
C LEU A 630 13.04 -37.23 10.23
N LEU A 631 12.05 -37.04 11.10
CA LEU A 631 11.29 -35.79 11.17
C LEU A 631 11.80 -34.96 12.36
N ILE A 632 12.21 -33.72 12.11
CA ILE A 632 12.50 -32.71 13.13
C ILE A 632 11.38 -31.69 13.07
N GLY A 633 10.73 -31.36 14.18
CA GLY A 633 9.67 -30.35 14.09
C GLY A 633 8.99 -30.03 15.41
N ASP A 634 7.84 -29.39 15.31
CA ASP A 634 7.10 -28.87 16.46
C ASP A 634 5.91 -29.76 16.91
N SER A 635 4.88 -29.15 17.51
CA SER A 635 3.64 -29.82 17.92
C SER A 635 2.89 -30.46 16.75
N LEU A 636 2.98 -29.91 15.54
CA LEU A 636 2.32 -30.45 14.35
C LEU A 636 3.00 -31.75 13.88
N THR A 637 4.33 -31.81 14.03
CA THR A 637 5.10 -33.04 13.78
C THR A 637 4.80 -34.10 14.85
N ASN A 638 4.69 -33.70 16.12
CA ASN A 638 4.36 -34.61 17.21
C ASN A 638 2.95 -35.19 17.11
N ALA A 639 2.00 -34.50 16.47
CA ALA A 639 0.58 -34.84 16.48
C ALA A 639 0.18 -35.89 15.41
N GLY A 640 0.91 -37.01 15.36
CA GLY A 640 0.59 -38.18 14.54
C GLY A 640 0.89 -38.08 13.05
N LEU A 641 1.78 -37.16 12.66
CA LEU A 641 2.16 -36.97 11.25
C LEU A 641 2.89 -38.20 10.68
N ALA A 642 3.93 -38.68 11.39
CA ALA A 642 4.74 -39.82 10.94
C ALA A 642 3.88 -41.05 10.65
N ARG A 643 2.95 -41.40 11.55
CA ARG A 643 2.03 -42.53 11.37
C ARG A 643 1.18 -42.42 10.10
N ARG A 644 0.63 -41.25 9.82
CA ARG A 644 -0.22 -41.04 8.63
C ARG A 644 0.58 -41.16 7.34
N VAL A 645 1.80 -40.63 7.35
CA VAL A 645 2.75 -40.78 6.24
C VAL A 645 3.12 -42.25 6.07
N ASP A 646 3.43 -42.96 7.17
CA ASP A 646 3.79 -44.38 7.17
C ASP A 646 2.68 -45.28 6.61
N ALA A 647 1.42 -45.02 6.97
CA ALA A 647 0.27 -45.74 6.45
C ALA A 647 0.16 -45.59 4.92
N LYS A 648 0.40 -44.38 4.38
CA LYS A 648 0.40 -44.12 2.94
C LYS A 648 1.60 -44.77 2.24
N LEU A 649 2.79 -44.70 2.82
CA LEU A 649 4.00 -45.35 2.31
C LEU A 649 3.83 -46.87 2.25
N THR A 650 3.32 -47.47 3.33
CA THR A 650 3.05 -48.91 3.42
C THR A 650 2.03 -49.33 2.37
N ALA A 651 0.94 -48.57 2.19
CA ALA A 651 -0.05 -48.84 1.15
C ALA A 651 0.52 -48.76 -0.28
N MET A 652 1.53 -47.92 -0.50
CA MET A 652 2.26 -47.81 -1.78
C MET A 652 3.30 -48.93 -1.98
N GLY A 653 3.71 -49.63 -0.91
CA GLY A 653 4.74 -50.67 -0.92
C GLY A 653 6.13 -50.22 -0.44
N ILE A 654 6.23 -49.02 0.16
CA ILE A 654 7.48 -48.48 0.70
C ILE A 654 7.53 -48.77 2.20
N THR A 655 8.61 -49.40 2.66
CA THR A 655 8.87 -49.64 4.08
C THR A 655 9.70 -48.50 4.67
N ALA A 656 9.13 -47.72 5.59
CA ALA A 656 9.85 -46.66 6.29
C ALA A 656 10.39 -47.15 7.65
N THR A 657 11.64 -46.80 7.94
CA THR A 657 12.25 -46.89 9.27
C THR A 657 12.33 -45.49 9.84
N TRP A 658 11.44 -45.18 10.79
CA TRP A 658 11.40 -43.88 11.43
C TRP A 658 12.51 -43.78 12.48
N LEU A 659 13.21 -42.65 12.50
CA LEU A 659 14.33 -42.36 13.39
C LEU A 659 13.99 -41.17 14.27
N GLY A 660 14.50 -41.18 15.50
CA GLY A 660 14.32 -40.11 16.47
C GLY A 660 14.23 -40.63 17.90
N THR A 661 14.31 -39.72 18.85
CA THR A 661 14.30 -40.06 20.29
C THR A 661 12.99 -39.67 20.99
N ILE A 662 12.10 -38.98 20.27
CA ILE A 662 10.75 -38.62 20.71
C ILE A 662 9.74 -39.45 19.93
N ASN A 663 9.08 -40.40 20.59
CA ASN A 663 7.91 -41.05 20.01
C ASN A 663 6.77 -40.04 19.89
N SER A 664 6.19 -39.89 18.70
CA SER A 664 5.02 -39.04 18.50
C SER A 664 3.81 -39.57 19.26
N THR A 665 2.68 -38.87 19.18
CA THR A 665 1.38 -39.44 19.58
C THR A 665 0.66 -40.00 18.36
N ASP A 666 -0.11 -41.07 18.53
CA ASP A 666 -0.96 -41.64 17.49
C ASP A 666 -2.30 -40.90 17.32
N THR A 667 -2.64 -40.06 18.28
CA THR A 667 -3.91 -39.33 18.38
C THR A 667 -3.67 -37.81 18.33
N TYR A 668 -4.59 -37.03 18.90
CA TYR A 668 -4.40 -35.60 19.07
C TYR A 668 -3.13 -35.28 19.88
N PHE A 669 -2.63 -34.05 19.74
CA PHE A 669 -1.39 -33.57 20.35
C PHE A 669 -1.30 -33.93 21.84
N SER A 670 -0.18 -34.56 22.22
CA SER A 670 0.14 -34.91 23.60
C SER A 670 1.67 -34.95 23.79
N GLU A 671 2.15 -34.28 24.82
CA GLU A 671 3.58 -34.28 25.21
C GLU A 671 3.96 -35.53 26.01
N ASN A 672 2.98 -36.29 26.48
CA ASN A 672 3.18 -37.46 27.34
C ASN A 672 2.93 -38.78 26.61
N ALA A 673 2.10 -38.81 25.57
CA ALA A 673 1.77 -40.04 24.85
C ALA A 673 2.97 -40.51 24.00
N THR A 674 3.25 -41.81 24.04
CA THR A 674 4.39 -42.45 23.35
C THR A 674 3.93 -43.58 22.41
N ASP A 675 2.66 -43.54 22.01
CA ASP A 675 1.99 -44.55 21.18
C ASP A 675 2.31 -44.41 19.69
N GLY A 676 2.91 -43.30 19.25
CA GLY A 676 3.29 -43.07 17.87
C GLY A 676 4.74 -43.40 17.51
N LEU A 677 5.05 -43.18 16.22
CA LEU A 677 6.35 -43.48 15.63
C LEU A 677 7.45 -42.52 16.10
N PRO A 678 8.72 -42.98 16.16
CA PRO A 678 9.85 -42.15 16.60
C PRO A 678 10.12 -40.99 15.62
N GLY A 679 10.51 -39.86 16.20
CA GLY A 679 10.87 -38.62 15.50
C GLY A 679 11.49 -37.62 16.48
N GLU A 680 11.48 -36.35 16.09
CA GLU A 680 11.97 -35.23 16.88
C GLU A 680 10.93 -34.07 16.89
N GLY A 681 9.65 -34.44 17.02
CA GLY A 681 8.52 -33.51 17.15
C GLY A 681 8.39 -32.98 18.58
N ARG A 682 8.65 -31.69 18.80
CA ARG A 682 8.75 -31.04 20.13
C ARG A 682 7.78 -29.86 20.22
N GLY A 683 6.77 -29.97 21.08
CA GLY A 683 5.74 -28.95 21.23
C GLY A 683 6.28 -27.55 21.52
N GLY A 684 5.76 -26.54 20.82
CA GLY A 684 6.03 -25.12 21.08
C GLY A 684 7.46 -24.65 20.77
N ARG A 685 8.24 -25.41 20.01
CA ARG A 685 9.65 -25.10 19.67
C ARG A 685 9.80 -24.35 18.36
N GLU A 686 10.77 -23.46 18.35
CA GLU A 686 11.13 -22.56 17.27
C GLU A 686 12.47 -22.98 16.66
N PHE A 687 12.84 -22.40 15.51
CA PHE A 687 14.16 -22.65 14.92
C PHE A 687 15.32 -22.31 15.87
N GLY A 688 15.17 -21.22 16.61
CA GLY A 688 16.16 -20.75 17.57
C GLY A 688 16.44 -21.73 18.72
N ASP A 689 15.45 -22.53 19.12
CA ASP A 689 15.60 -23.51 20.20
C ASP A 689 16.53 -24.67 19.79
N HIS A 690 16.41 -25.12 18.53
CA HIS A 690 17.23 -26.21 17.99
C HIS A 690 18.67 -25.79 17.74
N THR A 691 18.90 -24.55 17.29
CA THR A 691 20.24 -24.00 17.06
C THR A 691 20.92 -23.48 18.33
N HIS A 692 20.18 -23.42 19.45
CA HIS A 692 20.61 -22.81 20.71
C HIS A 692 20.77 -21.28 20.64
N ALA A 693 20.20 -20.61 19.64
CA ALA A 693 20.02 -19.16 19.65
C ALA A 693 19.04 -18.73 20.76
N LEU A 694 18.02 -19.56 21.01
CA LEU A 694 17.11 -19.45 22.15
C LEU A 694 17.42 -20.56 23.17
N THR A 695 17.43 -20.21 24.45
CA THR A 695 17.85 -21.14 25.53
C THR A 695 16.74 -21.40 26.57
N VAL A 696 15.57 -20.76 26.41
CA VAL A 696 14.51 -20.80 27.42
C VAL A 696 13.70 -22.09 27.34
N LYS A 697 13.36 -22.53 26.13
CA LYS A 697 12.45 -23.67 25.91
C LYS A 697 13.19 -25.01 25.78
N MET A 698 14.43 -25.00 25.32
CA MET A 698 15.28 -26.19 25.24
C MET A 698 16.64 -25.94 25.90
N THR A 699 17.00 -26.83 26.81
CA THR A 699 18.27 -26.79 27.54
C THR A 699 19.21 -27.91 27.08
N VAL A 700 20.51 -27.78 27.38
CA VAL A 700 21.50 -28.78 27.02
C VAL A 700 21.32 -30.03 27.89
N PRO A 701 21.27 -31.25 27.32
CA PRO A 701 21.26 -32.47 28.10
C PRO A 701 22.51 -32.59 28.97
N THR A 702 22.34 -32.96 30.24
CA THR A 702 23.48 -33.13 31.18
C THR A 702 24.40 -34.29 30.80
N SER A 703 23.85 -35.34 30.19
CA SER A 703 24.60 -36.42 29.52
C SER A 703 23.69 -37.19 28.56
N VAL A 704 24.29 -37.92 27.61
CA VAL A 704 23.56 -38.82 26.70
C VAL A 704 22.78 -39.89 27.48
N ALA A 705 23.37 -40.46 28.53
CA ALA A 705 22.72 -41.47 29.36
C ALA A 705 21.49 -40.90 30.11
N ALA A 706 21.63 -39.71 30.71
CA ALA A 706 20.52 -39.05 31.39
C ALA A 706 19.39 -38.69 30.42
N TYR A 707 19.73 -38.22 29.21
CA TYR A 707 18.74 -37.96 28.17
C TYR A 707 17.99 -39.23 27.78
N ASN A 708 18.70 -40.33 27.48
CA ASN A 708 18.07 -41.57 27.04
C ASN A 708 17.14 -42.18 28.09
N ALA A 709 17.48 -42.04 29.38
CA ALA A 709 16.66 -42.48 30.51
C ALA A 709 15.47 -41.56 30.81
N ALA A 710 15.44 -40.33 30.27
CA ALA A 710 14.39 -39.36 30.56
C ALA A 710 13.05 -39.72 29.89
N SER A 711 11.94 -39.34 30.53
CA SER A 711 10.60 -39.46 29.95
C SER A 711 10.44 -38.58 28.71
N LYS A 712 9.48 -38.88 27.83
CA LYS A 712 9.15 -38.04 26.67
C LYS A 712 8.95 -36.57 27.07
N ALA A 713 8.13 -36.33 28.09
CA ALA A 713 7.83 -35.00 28.61
C ALA A 713 9.11 -34.22 28.99
N THR A 714 10.08 -34.90 29.60
CA THR A 714 11.37 -34.30 29.95
C THR A 714 12.22 -34.07 28.70
N LYS A 715 12.29 -35.06 27.81
CA LYS A 715 13.08 -34.97 26.58
C LYS A 715 12.67 -33.79 25.72
N VAL A 716 11.38 -33.44 25.64
CA VAL A 716 10.87 -32.28 24.85
C VAL A 716 11.56 -30.95 25.25
N GLY A 717 11.99 -30.80 26.50
CA GLY A 717 12.74 -29.63 27.00
C GLY A 717 14.27 -29.71 26.88
N LEU A 718 14.81 -30.76 26.25
CA LEU A 718 16.25 -30.99 26.12
C LEU A 718 16.67 -31.01 24.65
N ASN A 719 17.79 -30.38 24.28
CA ASN A 719 18.28 -30.30 22.91
C ASN A 719 19.37 -31.36 22.62
N PRO A 720 19.05 -32.49 21.95
CA PRO A 720 20.04 -33.53 21.65
C PRO A 720 20.93 -33.19 20.44
N PHE A 721 20.65 -32.10 19.72
CA PHE A 721 21.36 -31.77 18.48
C PHE A 721 22.61 -30.91 18.69
N ILE A 722 22.84 -30.42 19.91
CA ILE A 722 23.88 -29.44 20.18
C ILE A 722 25.02 -30.03 21.01
N ARG A 723 26.22 -29.50 20.76
CA ARG A 723 27.41 -29.72 21.60
C ARG A 723 28.14 -28.40 21.86
N PRO A 724 28.97 -28.30 22.90
CA PRO A 724 29.85 -27.15 23.10
C PRO A 724 30.70 -26.88 21.85
N SER A 725 30.83 -25.60 21.52
CA SER A 725 31.71 -25.15 20.43
C SER A 725 33.19 -25.39 20.77
N THR A 726 33.98 -25.58 19.72
CA THR A 726 35.43 -25.78 19.75
C THR A 726 36.09 -24.78 18.81
N GLY A 727 37.41 -24.61 18.90
CA GLY A 727 38.14 -23.68 18.03
C GLY A 727 38.11 -24.00 16.53
N GLY A 728 37.61 -25.18 16.13
CA GLY A 728 37.44 -25.57 14.73
C GLY A 728 36.05 -25.25 14.15
N ASP A 729 35.10 -24.81 14.98
CA ASP A 729 33.73 -24.52 14.53
C ASP A 729 33.65 -23.12 13.88
N ALA A 730 32.88 -23.01 12.81
CA ALA A 730 32.70 -21.73 12.11
C ALA A 730 31.88 -20.75 12.97
N ALA A 731 32.39 -19.53 13.15
CA ALA A 731 31.79 -18.53 14.04
C ALA A 731 30.32 -18.19 13.71
N ASN A 732 29.93 -18.24 12.44
CA ASN A 732 28.56 -18.00 11.98
C ASN A 732 27.58 -19.16 12.25
N LEU A 733 28.04 -20.25 12.86
CA LEU A 733 27.25 -21.41 13.27
C LEU A 733 27.20 -21.60 14.79
N ILE A 734 27.89 -20.74 15.55
CA ILE A 734 27.97 -20.81 17.01
C ILE A 734 26.91 -19.89 17.62
N PHE A 735 26.04 -20.44 18.45
CA PHE A 735 25.04 -19.69 19.20
C PHE A 735 25.14 -20.03 20.68
N ASN A 736 25.28 -19.00 21.51
CA ASN A 736 25.42 -19.13 22.97
C ASN A 736 26.49 -20.15 23.42
N GLY A 737 27.59 -20.25 22.66
CA GLY A 737 28.71 -21.16 22.93
C GLY A 737 28.52 -22.61 22.46
N TYR A 738 27.42 -22.92 21.76
CA TYR A 738 27.10 -24.24 21.23
C TYR A 738 26.96 -24.22 19.71
N VAL A 739 27.06 -25.39 19.10
CA VAL A 739 26.83 -25.62 17.66
C VAL A 739 25.80 -26.72 17.52
N PHE A 740 24.83 -26.52 16.62
CA PHE A 740 24.00 -27.61 16.11
C PHE A 740 24.90 -28.56 15.30
N ASP A 741 25.14 -29.75 15.81
CA ASP A 741 26.02 -30.75 15.22
C ASP A 741 25.23 -32.04 14.97
N PHE A 742 24.91 -32.26 13.70
CA PHE A 742 24.10 -33.41 13.31
C PHE A 742 24.88 -34.73 13.35
N SER A 743 26.20 -34.71 13.15
CA SER A 743 27.06 -35.89 13.30
C SER A 743 27.11 -36.33 14.76
N TYR A 744 27.24 -35.39 15.70
CA TYR A 744 27.12 -35.66 17.14
C TYR A 744 25.77 -36.30 17.48
N TYR A 745 24.68 -35.77 16.92
CA TYR A 745 23.35 -36.33 17.12
C TYR A 745 23.25 -37.79 16.63
N ILE A 746 23.71 -38.07 15.41
CA ILE A 746 23.70 -39.41 14.82
C ILE A 746 24.47 -40.40 15.71
N THR A 747 25.69 -40.04 16.12
CA THR A 747 26.55 -40.94 16.91
C THR A 747 25.96 -41.22 18.29
N ASN A 748 25.44 -40.20 18.98
CA ASN A 748 25.07 -40.31 20.39
C ASN A 748 23.61 -40.70 20.63
N TYR A 749 22.71 -40.37 19.70
CA TYR A 749 21.27 -40.52 19.90
C TYR A 749 20.59 -41.41 18.86
N LEU A 750 21.18 -41.57 17.66
CA LEU A 750 20.70 -42.53 16.65
C LEU A 750 21.56 -43.80 16.54
N ALA A 751 22.48 -44.01 17.48
CA ALA A 751 23.37 -45.17 17.49
C ALA A 751 24.15 -45.38 16.17
N GLY A 752 24.53 -44.29 15.51
CA GLY A 752 25.25 -44.33 14.23
C GLY A 752 24.38 -44.63 13.00
N VAL A 753 23.05 -44.69 13.14
CA VAL A 753 22.15 -44.91 12.01
C VAL A 753 21.93 -43.60 11.25
N ASN A 754 22.39 -43.56 9.99
CA ASN A 754 22.20 -42.43 9.10
C ASN A 754 20.80 -42.42 8.49
N PRO A 755 19.99 -41.36 8.67
CA PRO A 755 18.80 -41.13 7.86
C PRO A 755 19.12 -41.05 6.35
N ASP A 756 18.22 -41.55 5.50
CA ASP A 756 18.27 -41.28 4.06
C ASP A 756 17.53 -39.97 3.73
N ILE A 757 16.54 -39.63 4.55
CA ILE A 757 15.69 -38.44 4.41
C ILE A 757 15.60 -37.73 5.78
N VAL A 758 15.81 -36.41 5.78
CA VAL A 758 15.59 -35.53 6.95
C VAL A 758 14.59 -34.46 6.57
N ILE A 759 13.49 -34.35 7.32
CA ILE A 759 12.44 -33.36 7.06
C ILE A 759 12.31 -32.45 8.28
N ILE A 760 12.37 -31.13 8.05
CA ILE A 760 12.27 -30.09 9.07
C ILE A 760 10.89 -29.43 8.98
N GLY A 761 10.08 -29.56 10.03
CA GLY A 761 8.75 -28.96 10.20
C GLY A 761 8.75 -27.92 11.32
N LEU A 762 9.41 -26.79 11.09
CA LEU A 762 9.54 -25.66 12.02
C LEU A 762 9.16 -24.35 11.33
N GLY A 763 8.88 -23.31 12.13
CA GLY A 763 8.48 -21.98 11.66
C GLY A 763 7.08 -21.55 12.12
N THR A 764 6.23 -22.49 12.52
CA THR A 764 4.88 -22.17 13.03
C THR A 764 4.97 -21.40 14.33
N ASN A 765 5.83 -21.84 15.26
CA ASN A 765 5.97 -21.17 16.56
C ASN A 765 6.71 -19.84 16.45
N ASP A 766 7.65 -19.71 15.52
CA ASP A 766 8.34 -18.45 15.24
C ASP A 766 7.32 -17.37 14.83
N ARG A 767 6.27 -17.73 14.06
CA ARG A 767 5.18 -16.79 13.76
C ARG A 767 4.34 -16.43 14.99
N VAL A 768 4.18 -17.35 15.95
CA VAL A 768 3.25 -17.19 17.09
C VAL A 768 3.88 -16.36 18.20
N PHE A 769 5.15 -16.62 18.52
CA PHE A 769 5.79 -16.06 19.71
C PHE A 769 6.60 -14.79 19.44
N GLU A 770 7.00 -14.55 18.19
CA GLU A 770 7.97 -13.51 17.87
C GLU A 770 7.40 -12.36 17.05
N THR A 771 8.10 -11.23 17.06
CA THR A 771 7.85 -10.13 16.12
C THR A 771 8.23 -10.52 14.69
N ASP A 772 7.74 -9.80 13.67
CA ASP A 772 8.04 -10.10 12.27
C ASP A 772 9.54 -10.21 11.97
N ALA A 773 10.34 -9.26 12.47
CA ALA A 773 11.78 -9.25 12.25
C ALA A 773 12.48 -10.43 12.92
N VAL A 774 12.10 -10.75 14.16
CA VAL A 774 12.71 -11.86 14.92
C VAL A 774 12.29 -13.21 14.34
N ALA A 775 11.02 -13.38 13.97
CA ALA A 775 10.52 -14.60 13.35
C ALA A 775 11.27 -14.93 12.04
N VAL A 776 11.44 -13.93 11.17
CA VAL A 776 12.18 -14.09 9.90
C VAL A 776 13.65 -14.40 10.16
N GLN A 777 14.29 -13.68 11.08
CA GLN A 777 15.70 -13.88 11.41
C GLN A 777 15.95 -15.28 12.02
N ASN A 778 15.15 -15.68 13.00
CA ASN A 778 15.24 -16.99 13.65
C ASN A 778 15.08 -18.12 12.64
N ALA A 779 14.08 -18.04 11.75
CA ALA A 779 13.86 -19.05 10.73
C ALA A 779 15.00 -19.10 9.70
N LEU A 780 15.53 -17.95 9.26
CA LEU A 780 16.60 -17.88 8.28
C LEU A 780 17.92 -18.41 8.85
N ASP A 781 18.30 -17.99 10.05
CA ASP A 781 19.49 -18.51 10.73
C ASP A 781 19.34 -20.00 11.05
N GLY A 782 18.17 -20.39 11.54
CA GLY A 782 17.82 -21.77 11.85
C GLY A 782 17.96 -22.70 10.65
N ILE A 783 17.28 -22.39 9.54
CA ILE A 783 17.32 -23.23 8.35
C ILE A 783 18.73 -23.30 7.77
N ARG A 784 19.45 -22.17 7.74
CA ARG A 784 20.83 -22.10 7.27
C ARG A 784 21.72 -23.02 8.07
N VAL A 785 21.67 -22.94 9.40
CA VAL A 785 22.51 -23.74 10.29
C VAL A 785 22.13 -25.22 10.18
N MET A 786 20.85 -25.54 10.38
CA MET A 786 20.37 -26.93 10.43
C MET A 786 20.63 -27.66 9.11
N MET A 787 20.22 -27.10 7.97
CA MET A 787 20.40 -27.78 6.67
C MET A 787 21.88 -27.89 6.28
N THR A 788 22.71 -26.86 6.56
CA THR A 788 24.16 -26.93 6.30
C THR A 788 24.82 -28.03 7.13
N GLN A 789 24.50 -28.12 8.41
CA GLN A 789 25.07 -29.13 9.31
C GLN A 789 24.56 -30.54 9.03
N ILE A 790 23.29 -30.70 8.66
CA ILE A 790 22.74 -31.97 8.18
C ILE A 790 23.45 -32.41 6.89
N ARG A 791 23.63 -31.51 5.92
CA ARG A 791 24.34 -31.82 4.67
C ARG A 791 25.79 -32.20 4.92
N ALA A 792 26.49 -31.51 5.82
CA ALA A 792 27.86 -31.84 6.18
C ALA A 792 27.99 -33.26 6.79
N ALA A 793 27.04 -33.64 7.64
CA ALA A 793 26.99 -34.97 8.25
C ALA A 793 26.51 -36.07 7.30
N LEU A 794 25.60 -35.73 6.38
CA LEU A 794 24.97 -36.65 5.43
C LEU A 794 25.02 -36.11 3.99
N PRO A 795 26.16 -36.23 3.28
CA PRO A 795 26.33 -35.64 1.95
C PRO A 795 25.29 -36.09 0.91
N SER A 796 24.75 -37.31 1.04
CA SER A 796 23.77 -37.88 0.10
C SER A 796 22.31 -37.83 0.55
N ALA A 797 22.01 -37.39 1.78
CA ALA A 797 20.64 -37.43 2.28
C ALA A 797 19.76 -36.38 1.58
N MET A 798 18.48 -36.71 1.40
CA MET A 798 17.49 -35.74 0.95
C MET A 798 17.00 -34.93 2.14
N ILE A 799 17.09 -33.61 2.05
CA ILE A 799 16.74 -32.70 3.13
C ILE A 799 15.57 -31.84 2.66
N ALA A 800 14.47 -31.82 3.43
CA ALA A 800 13.32 -31.00 3.10
C ALA A 800 12.90 -30.11 4.25
N TRP A 801 12.30 -28.97 3.90
CA TRP A 801 11.55 -28.14 4.83
C TRP A 801 10.07 -28.08 4.42
N TRP A 802 9.19 -28.12 5.41
CA TRP A 802 7.75 -27.97 5.22
C TRP A 802 7.15 -27.10 6.33
N ILE A 803 6.06 -26.44 6.01
CA ILE A 803 5.20 -25.78 6.98
C ILE A 803 3.77 -25.76 6.43
N PRO A 804 2.74 -26.05 7.24
CA PRO A 804 1.36 -25.99 6.77
C PRO A 804 0.82 -24.56 6.76
N PRO A 805 -0.32 -24.30 6.10
CA PRO A 805 -1.01 -23.03 6.28
C PRO A 805 -1.66 -23.00 7.68
N GLY A 806 -1.93 -21.81 8.22
CA GLY A 806 -2.92 -21.65 9.29
C GLY A 806 -4.35 -21.53 8.72
N PRO A 807 -5.39 -21.61 9.57
CA PRO A 807 -6.75 -21.37 9.13
C PRO A 807 -6.93 -19.94 8.66
N GLU A 808 -7.80 -19.75 7.67
CA GLU A 808 -8.30 -18.43 7.31
C GLU A 808 -9.24 -17.95 8.43
N SER A 809 -8.87 -16.88 9.11
CA SER A 809 -9.61 -16.36 10.25
C SER A 809 -9.28 -14.91 10.57
N ASN A 810 -10.26 -14.16 11.06
CA ASN A 810 -10.05 -12.78 11.53
C ASN A 810 -8.95 -12.68 12.60
N THR A 811 -8.73 -13.73 13.39
CA THR A 811 -7.67 -13.75 14.40
C THR A 811 -6.30 -13.89 13.76
N LEU A 812 -6.12 -14.84 12.85
CA LEU A 812 -4.82 -15.12 12.24
C LEU A 812 -4.46 -14.08 11.17
N ASP A 813 -5.40 -13.77 10.28
CA ASP A 813 -5.22 -12.83 9.18
C ASP A 813 -5.33 -11.37 9.68
N GLY A 814 -6.31 -11.08 10.54
CA GLY A 814 -6.51 -9.72 11.08
C GLY A 814 -5.42 -9.26 12.06
N THR A 815 -4.67 -10.18 12.69
CA THR A 815 -3.49 -9.81 13.51
C THR A 815 -2.18 -9.79 12.72
N GLY A 816 -2.22 -10.12 11.42
CA GLY A 816 -1.03 -10.20 10.58
C GLY A 816 -0.16 -11.45 10.81
N ALA A 817 -0.64 -12.45 11.54
CA ALA A 817 0.13 -13.67 11.79
C ALA A 817 0.33 -14.52 10.52
N TRP A 818 -0.63 -14.52 9.58
CA TRP A 818 -0.41 -15.11 8.24
C TRP A 818 0.67 -14.35 7.48
N VAL A 819 0.60 -13.01 7.46
CA VAL A 819 1.58 -12.15 6.81
C VAL A 819 2.98 -12.45 7.35
N ARG A 820 3.14 -12.57 8.67
CA ARG A 820 4.39 -12.97 9.33
C ARG A 820 4.87 -14.34 8.87
N GLN A 821 3.99 -15.35 8.84
CA GLN A 821 4.33 -16.69 8.34
C GLN A 821 4.74 -16.66 6.87
N ASN A 822 4.07 -15.87 6.04
CA ASN A 822 4.39 -15.72 4.63
C ASN A 822 5.79 -15.10 4.45
N LYS A 823 6.20 -14.15 5.30
CA LYS A 823 7.57 -13.62 5.32
C LYS A 823 8.60 -14.69 5.68
N VAL A 824 8.31 -15.54 6.68
CA VAL A 824 9.15 -16.70 7.01
C VAL A 824 9.27 -17.65 5.82
N ILE A 825 8.15 -18.01 5.18
CA ILE A 825 8.13 -18.87 3.98
C ILE A 825 9.00 -18.27 2.86
N ARG A 826 8.91 -16.97 2.61
CA ARG A 826 9.73 -16.28 1.60
C ARG A 826 11.21 -16.32 1.91
N ALA A 827 11.58 -16.00 3.15
CA ALA A 827 12.98 -16.00 3.56
C ALA A 827 13.62 -17.38 3.43
N VAL A 828 12.93 -18.42 3.92
CA VAL A 828 13.40 -19.81 3.84
C VAL A 828 13.47 -20.29 2.38
N CYS A 829 12.42 -20.07 1.59
CA CYS A 829 12.44 -20.43 0.18
C CYS A 829 13.58 -19.74 -0.57
N SER A 830 13.75 -18.43 -0.37
CA SER A 830 14.82 -17.64 -1.01
C SER A 830 16.20 -18.20 -0.69
N TRP A 831 16.43 -18.56 0.58
CA TRP A 831 17.70 -19.17 1.00
C TRP A 831 17.95 -20.53 0.35
N ILE A 832 16.95 -21.44 0.37
CA ILE A 832 17.08 -22.77 -0.25
C ILE A 832 17.34 -22.65 -1.76
N LEU A 833 16.64 -21.74 -2.45
CA LEU A 833 16.83 -21.48 -3.88
C LEU A 833 18.24 -20.94 -4.18
N THR A 834 18.73 -20.00 -3.36
CA THR A 834 20.04 -19.37 -3.55
C THR A 834 21.20 -20.30 -3.18
N ASN A 835 21.00 -21.19 -2.20
CA ASN A 835 22.02 -22.14 -1.78
C ASN A 835 22.41 -23.13 -2.90
N GLY A 836 21.44 -23.49 -3.75
CA GLY A 836 21.69 -24.28 -4.97
C GLY A 836 22.00 -25.77 -4.75
N ASP A 837 21.89 -26.28 -3.52
CA ASP A 837 22.04 -27.72 -3.23
C ASP A 837 20.87 -28.51 -3.83
N ALA A 838 21.19 -29.42 -4.76
CA ALA A 838 20.19 -30.19 -5.50
C ALA A 838 19.36 -31.15 -4.62
N ASN A 839 19.86 -31.50 -3.44
CA ASN A 839 19.24 -32.42 -2.49
C ASN A 839 18.62 -31.67 -1.29
N MET A 840 18.52 -30.34 -1.35
CA MET A 840 17.72 -29.51 -0.44
C MET A 840 16.43 -29.08 -1.12
N HIS A 841 15.30 -29.33 -0.46
CA HIS A 841 13.98 -29.21 -1.05
C HIS A 841 12.99 -28.46 -0.15
N ILE A 842 11.98 -27.93 -0.83
CA ILE A 842 10.80 -27.33 -0.21
C ILE A 842 9.66 -28.30 -0.47
N VAL A 843 8.90 -28.63 0.58
CA VAL A 843 7.60 -29.31 0.46
C VAL A 843 6.54 -28.24 0.76
N PRO A 844 5.89 -27.67 -0.26
CA PRO A 844 5.01 -26.52 -0.10
C PRO A 844 3.63 -26.91 0.44
N ALA A 845 3.60 -27.50 1.64
CA ALA A 845 2.38 -27.95 2.28
C ALA A 845 1.36 -26.83 2.44
N TRP A 846 1.80 -25.58 2.66
CA TRP A 846 0.92 -24.41 2.67
C TRP A 846 0.09 -24.27 1.39
N ALA A 847 0.64 -24.58 0.22
CA ALA A 847 -0.05 -24.44 -1.06
C ALA A 847 -1.03 -25.59 -1.35
N HIS A 848 -0.88 -26.73 -0.67
CA HIS A 848 -1.59 -27.97 -0.99
C HIS A 848 -2.56 -28.44 0.10
N VAL A 849 -2.73 -27.65 1.15
CA VAL A 849 -3.59 -27.95 2.29
C VAL A 849 -4.60 -26.83 2.47
N SER A 850 -5.84 -27.20 2.81
CA SER A 850 -6.94 -26.24 2.98
C SER A 850 -6.73 -25.34 4.22
N SER A 851 -7.00 -24.05 4.06
CA SER A 851 -7.14 -23.07 5.14
C SER A 851 -8.57 -23.01 5.71
N GLU A 852 -9.53 -23.73 5.11
CA GLU A 852 -10.97 -23.59 5.40
C GLU A 852 -11.53 -24.73 6.23
N ILE A 853 -11.27 -25.98 5.83
CA ILE A 853 -11.98 -27.15 6.35
C ILE A 853 -11.11 -28.01 7.27
N GLY A 854 -11.67 -28.49 8.39
CA GLY A 854 -11.01 -29.45 9.29
C GLY A 854 -10.22 -28.85 10.45
N TRP A 855 -10.40 -27.55 10.71
CA TRP A 855 -9.87 -26.84 11.87
C TRP A 855 -10.68 -27.07 13.13
N TRP A 856 -10.09 -26.77 14.29
CA TRP A 856 -10.79 -26.90 15.56
C TRP A 856 -11.86 -25.81 15.67
N LEU A 857 -13.11 -26.22 15.91
CA LEU A 857 -14.24 -25.32 16.08
C LEU A 857 -14.68 -25.24 17.54
N ASN A 858 -15.08 -24.05 17.99
CA ASN A 858 -15.74 -23.83 19.28
C ASN A 858 -17.05 -24.63 19.35
N ALA A 859 -17.46 -25.04 20.56
CA ALA A 859 -18.70 -25.76 20.75
C ALA A 859 -19.91 -24.95 20.23
N THR A 860 -20.72 -25.57 19.37
CA THR A 860 -21.87 -24.94 18.74
C THR A 860 -23.17 -25.29 19.48
N PRO A 861 -24.06 -24.33 19.81
CA PRO A 861 -25.42 -24.67 20.16
C PRO A 861 -26.17 -25.25 18.94
N THR A 862 -26.92 -26.33 19.13
CA THR A 862 -27.77 -26.91 18.09
C THR A 862 -28.86 -25.91 17.72
N VAL A 863 -28.89 -25.48 16.45
CA VAL A 863 -29.94 -24.62 15.90
C VAL A 863 -30.91 -25.47 15.06
N ALA A 864 -32.17 -25.02 14.97
CA ALA A 864 -33.29 -25.81 14.44
C ALA A 864 -33.22 -26.17 12.94
N ASP A 865 -32.23 -25.65 12.20
CA ASP A 865 -32.05 -25.81 10.75
C ASP A 865 -30.91 -26.78 10.37
N ASN A 866 -30.36 -27.53 11.33
CA ASN A 866 -29.21 -28.43 11.14
C ASN A 866 -27.93 -27.70 10.67
N VAL A 867 -27.84 -26.38 10.88
CA VAL A 867 -26.65 -25.58 10.62
C VAL A 867 -25.98 -25.23 11.95
N ALA A 868 -24.76 -25.71 12.12
CA ALA A 868 -23.92 -25.35 13.25
C ALA A 868 -23.06 -24.13 12.88
N ARG A 869 -23.27 -22.98 13.55
CA ARG A 869 -22.36 -21.83 13.49
C ARG A 869 -21.30 -21.91 14.58
N ALA A 870 -20.05 -22.14 14.21
CA ALA A 870 -18.91 -22.16 15.12
C ALA A 870 -17.80 -21.20 14.66
N GLN A 871 -16.97 -20.78 15.61
CA GLN A 871 -15.73 -20.06 15.34
C GLN A 871 -14.53 -21.00 15.47
N ILE A 872 -13.42 -20.69 14.81
CA ILE A 872 -12.16 -21.41 15.00
C ILE A 872 -11.64 -21.19 16.43
N ALA A 873 -11.37 -22.29 17.15
CA ALA A 873 -10.89 -22.25 18.53
C ALA A 873 -9.36 -22.31 18.64
N ASP A 874 -8.71 -23.00 17.71
CA ASP A 874 -7.26 -23.16 17.66
C ASP A 874 -6.78 -22.76 16.26
N THR A 875 -5.94 -21.73 16.20
CA THR A 875 -5.38 -21.19 14.95
C THR A 875 -4.02 -21.78 14.60
N ILE A 876 -3.56 -22.78 15.35
CA ILE A 876 -2.29 -23.47 15.22
C ILE A 876 -2.55 -24.93 14.83
N HIS A 877 -3.37 -25.65 15.59
CA HIS A 877 -3.57 -27.09 15.42
C HIS A 877 -4.85 -27.42 14.64
N PRO A 878 -4.79 -28.38 13.70
CA PRO A 878 -6.00 -28.94 13.11
C PRO A 878 -6.88 -29.64 14.13
N GLY A 879 -8.17 -29.75 13.80
CA GLY A 879 -9.19 -30.40 14.63
C GLY A 879 -8.84 -31.86 15.01
N PRO A 880 -9.61 -32.45 15.95
CA PRO A 880 -9.42 -33.83 16.37
C PRO A 880 -9.81 -34.80 15.25
N ASP A 881 -9.44 -36.06 15.40
CA ASP A 881 -9.73 -37.07 14.38
C ASP A 881 -11.23 -37.43 14.27
N PRO A 882 -11.73 -37.73 13.05
CA PRO A 882 -11.01 -37.72 11.78
C PRO A 882 -10.72 -36.29 11.28
N SER A 883 -9.45 -35.97 11.02
CA SER A 883 -9.03 -34.63 10.58
C SER A 883 -8.56 -34.65 9.11
N PRO A 884 -9.35 -34.10 8.17
CA PRO A 884 -8.97 -34.00 6.76
C PRO A 884 -7.65 -33.26 6.53
N ILE A 885 -7.38 -32.21 7.33
CA ILE A 885 -6.15 -31.42 7.22
C ILE A 885 -4.91 -32.25 7.54
N ARG A 886 -4.95 -33.07 8.60
CA ARG A 886 -3.82 -33.92 8.98
C ARG A 886 -3.49 -34.94 7.89
N GLU A 887 -4.52 -35.43 7.19
CA GLU A 887 -4.34 -36.30 6.03
C GLU A 887 -3.73 -35.55 4.84
N GLN A 888 -4.12 -34.29 4.61
CA GLN A 888 -3.51 -33.44 3.58
C GLN A 888 -2.05 -33.11 3.88
N TYR A 889 -1.69 -32.81 5.14
CA TYR A 889 -0.30 -32.66 5.57
C TYR A 889 0.50 -33.91 5.23
N ALA A 890 0.01 -35.06 5.68
CA ALA A 890 0.65 -36.34 5.45
C ALA A 890 0.77 -36.66 3.96
N GLU A 891 -0.20 -36.28 3.12
CA GLU A 891 -0.16 -36.47 1.67
C GLU A 891 1.04 -35.77 1.03
N THR A 892 1.32 -34.52 1.43
CA THR A 892 2.44 -33.74 0.86
C THR A 892 3.80 -34.32 1.23
N LEU A 893 4.00 -34.74 2.48
CA LEU A 893 5.25 -35.38 2.91
C LEU A 893 5.39 -36.80 2.34
N PHE A 894 4.29 -37.56 2.25
CA PHE A 894 4.24 -38.85 1.60
C PHE A 894 4.69 -38.75 0.14
N ALA A 895 4.15 -37.79 -0.62
CA ALA A 895 4.52 -37.59 -2.01
C ALA A 895 6.00 -37.26 -2.16
N TYR A 896 6.57 -36.43 -1.27
CA TYR A 896 8.01 -36.17 -1.26
C TYR A 896 8.83 -37.46 -1.04
N ILE A 897 8.54 -38.21 0.04
CA ILE A 897 9.28 -39.44 0.37
C ILE A 897 9.16 -40.50 -0.74
N ALA A 898 7.99 -40.62 -1.36
CA ALA A 898 7.75 -41.55 -2.45
C ALA A 898 8.62 -41.26 -3.70
N ASN A 899 8.86 -39.98 -3.97
CA ASN A 899 9.68 -39.52 -5.09
C ASN A 899 11.18 -39.62 -4.85
N VAL A 900 11.63 -39.59 -3.59
CA VAL A 900 13.03 -39.81 -3.25
C VAL A 900 13.44 -41.25 -3.65
N ALA A 901 14.38 -41.35 -4.59
CA ALA A 901 14.86 -42.59 -5.20
C ALA A 901 15.37 -43.58 -4.16
#